data_AF-A0A5C5Z167-F1
#
_entry.id   AF-A0A5C5Z167-F1
#
_cell.length_a   1.000
_cell.length_b   1.000
_cell.length_c   1.000
_cell.angle_alpha   90.00
_cell.angle_beta   90.00
_cell.angle_gamma   90.00
#
_symmetry.space_group_name_H-M   'P 1'
#
loop_
_entity.id
_entity.type
_entity.pdbx_description
1 polymer ?
#
loop_
_entity_poly.entity_id
_entity_poly.type
_entity_poly.pdbx_seq_one_letter_code
_entity_poly.pdbx_strand_id
1 'polypeptide(L)'
;MSNQGRCCGGRCHVAQPVELNRREFLARVAAGSAAISMAGDMTWAEQVRQTDHLVPPSADAVGAYPINPARLYQGASLEAVGMPVGGIGTGSIWLDGEGKLGVWQIFNNLSEPRIPDSFFAVSARTKGGRHVTRVLQTQGEGELKSIESLTFEGGHPIARLVFDDPELPVQVQLEAMNPMIPLDTANSSIPGGLFRLTATNPSESPVEVSFGATLQNAVGSGGADGIQGVRFAGYGGNRNRVVRRGNQTTISMERSADPVPTGSVKIRQTSGREVEGPEMRWVAGAPTFSEELAQSISRIADEGGLLLVEDVGPDFYRVLSRMRAAGNQMEGIATVFDDFEGKAYEGWQIDGPAFGDKPSTGTEAGQQRVAGFAGRGLVNTFQGGDGPQGTATSKVFTIHRRYLGFLIGGGNLKEQTCINLRVDGKVVRTAVGKNLETLEPVSWDLAELQGNQAVIEIVDKSSEAWGHINIDRILFSDIPPEPFLKTGTALEAAAAALKIEHESAETATSPADQAGHITEDAPEALGLVLGDWQVGDYTRLVGLDCAADGYRVLATTASGDPLLIEGPLGKGRIILAMASGLPWSVGSPLLLASRKTPLQSNERIVPGAEALGTMALSVLDANANVLHAWTESEQVVDLLEKTDSVQEEVGEATSHSGQTINAALAAPMKLQPGESRSVTFAMAWHFPNVQRFQHTGNLYSRRWSDATAVADYLADNLDALWRRTELYQQTLYQSNLPEEFLDAMATQTVILRGPTCFWSEDGYFGGFEGSYGCCPLNCTHVWNYAQTHARLFPDVGRNMRVSNFVTFLHESGETSHREHGRHGAFIDGHCACIEAAYREHQLSADDKFLRTIWPGVKKSVDWLVEKIDPNGRGVPEGHQANTYDTSVSGANTFIGSQYLSALAAAEKLALVMDDAASAERWEAIRKKGMKRQDETLFNGEYYIQIPEAQAARDYNTGCHADQLLGQWWAHQLDLGYLYPAPRVKSSLQAVMKYNFKEKFAGIEQTPRRYVPDDEGGLLMCTWPSGGRPKSFILYADEIWTGIEYSTASAMIYEGLIEEARSVVRMARSRYDGCLRDGLNSGPGGNPYNELECGKFYARALSSWSLLVACQGQIVDGPNGVLGFKPKWQPEDHRSFFSGPEGWGLFIQKRTGQTQTQCIELRHGQLRLKTLVFSVPLSVSPDFVVTVGGKPVDATLQQIDGEIRIDLLEEVVVLEGSSIEVTLPYRNGN
;
A
#
# COMPACT_ATOMS: atom_id res chain seq x y z
N MET A 1 -21.95 1.08 -5.34
CA MET A 1 -21.39 0.00 -6.17
C MET A 1 -20.31 -0.69 -5.35
N SER A 2 -20.63 -1.81 -4.70
CA SER A 2 -19.66 -2.58 -3.89
C SER A 2 -19.12 -3.76 -4.71
N ASN A 3 -18.21 -3.47 -5.65
CA ASN A 3 -17.47 -4.51 -6.37
C ASN A 3 -16.28 -4.95 -5.50
N GLN A 4 -16.53 -5.76 -4.47
CA GLN A 4 -15.47 -6.61 -3.91
C GLN A 4 -15.25 -7.74 -4.92
N GLY A 5 -14.18 -7.61 -5.71
CA GLY A 5 -13.78 -8.57 -6.72
C GLY A 5 -13.56 -9.95 -6.13
N ARG A 6 -14.17 -10.97 -6.75
CA ARG A 6 -13.87 -12.38 -6.54
C ARG A 6 -12.43 -12.65 -6.99
N CYS A 7 -11.45 -12.49 -6.11
CA CYS A 7 -10.02 -12.60 -6.46
C CYS A 7 -9.44 -14.03 -6.42
N CYS A 8 -10.15 -15.06 -6.00
CA CYS A 8 -9.57 -16.42 -5.94
C CYS A 8 -10.56 -17.51 -6.36
N GLY A 9 -10.60 -17.81 -7.66
CA GLY A 9 -11.13 -19.08 -8.16
C GLY A 9 -10.03 -20.13 -8.14
N GLY A 10 -9.84 -20.84 -7.01
CA GLY A 10 -8.89 -21.94 -6.94
C GLY A 10 -8.60 -22.42 -5.52
N ARG A 11 -8.80 -23.72 -5.28
CA ARG A 11 -8.50 -24.41 -4.01
C ARG A 11 -6.98 -24.38 -3.73
N CYS A 12 -6.51 -23.37 -3.01
CA CYS A 12 -5.24 -23.46 -2.30
C CYS A 12 -5.49 -24.22 -0.98
N HIS A 13 -5.20 -25.53 -0.95
CA HIS A 13 -5.04 -26.24 0.32
C HIS A 13 -3.71 -25.84 0.94
N VAL A 14 -3.69 -24.71 1.65
CA VAL A 14 -2.58 -24.32 2.52
C VAL A 14 -2.93 -24.79 3.92
N ALA A 15 -2.06 -25.58 4.55
CA ALA A 15 -2.11 -25.76 6.00
C ALA A 15 -2.12 -24.37 6.66
N GLN A 16 -3.09 -24.09 7.53
CA GLN A 16 -3.29 -22.73 8.05
C GLN A 16 -2.00 -22.20 8.71
N PRO A 17 -1.48 -21.03 8.29
CA PRO A 17 -0.35 -20.41 8.95
C PRO A 17 -0.73 -20.10 10.41
N VAL A 18 0.14 -20.45 11.35
CA VAL A 18 0.10 -19.88 12.69
C VAL A 18 0.53 -18.42 12.54
N GLU A 19 -0.40 -17.48 12.70
CA GLU A 19 -0.04 -16.06 12.80
C GLU A 19 0.97 -15.88 13.94
N LEU A 20 1.99 -15.06 13.71
CA LEU A 20 2.95 -14.74 14.75
C LEU A 20 2.21 -14.09 15.91
N ASN A 21 2.32 -14.65 17.11
CA ASN A 21 1.80 -13.97 18.30
C ASN A 21 2.55 -12.64 18.51
N ARG A 22 1.89 -11.70 19.19
CA ARG A 22 2.40 -10.34 19.40
C ARG A 22 3.83 -10.31 19.96
N ARG A 23 4.17 -11.20 20.89
CA ARG A 23 5.52 -11.25 21.50
C ARG A 23 6.58 -11.69 20.50
N GLU A 24 6.29 -12.71 19.69
CA GLU A 24 7.18 -13.16 18.61
C GLU A 24 7.33 -12.08 17.53
N PHE A 25 6.25 -11.42 17.16
CA PHE A 25 6.25 -10.32 16.20
C PHE A 25 7.13 -9.17 16.68
N LEU A 26 6.91 -8.66 17.90
CA LEU A 26 7.69 -7.55 18.47
C LEU A 26 9.18 -7.87 18.56
N ALA A 27 9.55 -9.10 18.93
CA ALA A 27 10.95 -9.51 18.98
C ALA A 27 11.61 -9.50 17.59
N ARG A 28 10.89 -9.95 16.55
CA ARG A 28 11.37 -9.95 15.16
C ARG A 28 11.48 -8.54 14.60
N VAL A 29 10.47 -7.69 14.82
CA VAL A 29 10.49 -6.28 14.40
C VAL A 29 11.66 -5.54 15.04
N ALA A 30 11.89 -5.74 16.35
CA ALA A 30 13.03 -5.13 17.03
C ALA A 30 14.38 -5.54 16.40
N ALA A 31 14.54 -6.81 16.02
CA ALA A 31 15.73 -7.28 15.31
C ALA A 31 15.86 -6.65 13.92
N GLY A 32 14.76 -6.56 13.17
CA GLY A 32 14.72 -5.91 11.85
C GLY A 32 15.06 -4.42 11.90
N SER A 33 14.44 -3.67 12.82
CA SER A 33 14.73 -2.24 13.01
C SER A 33 16.19 -2.01 13.44
N ALA A 34 16.74 -2.86 14.30
CA ALA A 34 18.15 -2.80 14.66
C ALA A 34 19.07 -3.05 13.45
N ALA A 35 18.75 -4.05 12.62
CA ALA A 35 19.51 -4.35 11.40
C ALA A 35 19.47 -3.19 10.39
N ILE A 36 18.30 -2.60 10.14
CA ILE A 36 18.14 -1.40 9.29
C ILE A 36 18.99 -0.23 9.83
N SER A 37 18.98 -0.02 11.14
CA SER A 37 19.79 1.03 11.77
C SER A 37 21.29 0.76 11.65
N MET A 38 21.75 -0.47 11.87
CA MET A 38 23.15 -0.87 11.73
C MET A 38 23.66 -0.77 10.28
N ALA A 39 22.80 -1.03 9.30
CA ALA A 39 23.09 -0.86 7.88
C ALA A 39 23.08 0.61 7.43
N GLY A 40 22.53 1.52 8.23
CA GLY A 40 22.40 2.95 7.91
C GLY A 40 21.24 3.29 6.96
N ASP A 41 20.38 2.32 6.63
CA ASP A 41 19.41 2.42 5.52
C ASP A 41 18.24 3.39 5.79
N MET A 42 18.10 3.88 7.03
CA MET A 42 17.04 4.82 7.42
C MET A 42 17.53 6.03 8.22
N THR A 43 18.84 6.27 8.31
CA THR A 43 19.34 7.45 9.06
C THR A 43 18.79 8.76 8.49
N TRP A 44 18.51 8.78 7.17
CA TRP A 44 17.89 9.91 6.49
C TRP A 44 16.51 10.28 7.06
N ALA A 45 15.70 9.29 7.50
CA ALA A 45 14.34 9.53 7.97
C ALA A 45 14.30 10.39 9.25
N GLU A 46 15.42 10.47 9.97
CA GLU A 46 15.57 11.30 11.18
C GLU A 46 16.36 12.60 10.91
N GLN A 47 17.22 12.62 9.87
CA GLN A 47 18.20 13.69 9.63
C GLN A 47 17.72 14.85 8.75
N VAL A 48 16.67 14.69 7.93
CA VAL A 48 16.22 15.70 6.94
C VAL A 48 15.87 17.07 7.55
N ARG A 49 15.50 17.12 8.84
CA ARG A 49 15.26 18.41 9.54
C ARG A 49 16.54 19.21 9.82
N GLN A 50 17.70 18.56 9.78
CA GLN A 50 18.97 19.15 10.18
C GLN A 50 19.77 19.70 8.99
N THR A 51 19.37 19.38 7.76
CA THR A 51 20.01 19.88 6.55
C THR A 51 19.37 21.20 6.12
N ASP A 52 20.11 22.30 6.27
CA ASP A 52 19.76 23.62 5.75
C ASP A 52 19.63 23.56 4.22
N HIS A 53 18.45 23.95 3.71
CA HIS A 53 18.05 24.19 2.31
C HIS A 53 18.68 23.31 1.20
N LEU A 54 17.85 22.54 0.49
CA LEU A 54 18.27 21.79 -0.68
C LEU A 54 18.86 22.72 -1.75
N VAL A 55 20.02 22.33 -2.28
CA VAL A 55 20.66 23.06 -3.37
C VAL A 55 20.02 22.61 -4.69
N PRO A 56 19.52 23.52 -5.54
CA PRO A 56 19.07 23.16 -6.88
C PRO A 56 20.24 22.62 -7.72
N PRO A 57 19.98 21.79 -8.74
CA PRO A 57 21.05 21.33 -9.61
C PRO A 57 21.69 22.52 -10.36
N SER A 58 22.97 22.42 -10.67
CA SER A 58 23.67 23.44 -11.47
C SER A 58 23.01 23.59 -12.84
N ALA A 59 22.89 24.83 -13.33
CA ALA A 59 22.35 25.11 -14.68
C ALA A 59 23.22 24.48 -15.79
N ASP A 60 24.51 24.26 -15.51
CA ASP A 60 25.46 23.63 -16.45
C ASP A 60 25.42 22.09 -16.40
N ALA A 61 24.58 21.48 -15.55
CA ALA A 61 24.56 20.03 -15.31
C ALA A 61 23.94 19.18 -16.43
N VAL A 62 23.43 19.81 -17.51
CA VAL A 62 22.69 19.11 -18.57
C VAL A 62 23.31 19.38 -19.93
N GLY A 63 23.93 18.36 -20.52
CA GLY A 63 24.31 18.40 -21.93
C GLY A 63 23.08 18.58 -22.83
N ALA A 64 23.22 19.34 -23.92
CA ALA A 64 22.15 19.62 -24.87
C ALA A 64 21.88 18.40 -25.77
N TYR A 65 21.09 17.45 -25.28
CA TYR A 65 20.65 16.26 -26.03
C TYR A 65 19.17 16.36 -26.43
N PRO A 66 18.77 15.78 -27.58
CA PRO A 66 17.37 15.65 -27.95
C PRO A 66 16.57 14.92 -26.86
N ILE A 67 15.38 15.43 -26.56
CA ILE A 67 14.43 14.86 -25.61
C ILE A 67 13.35 14.13 -26.42
N ASN A 68 13.07 12.87 -26.09
CA ASN A 68 11.94 12.15 -26.67
C ASN A 68 10.63 12.71 -26.12
N PRO A 69 9.60 12.90 -26.96
CA PRO A 69 8.32 13.36 -26.48
C PRO A 69 7.68 12.32 -25.57
N ALA A 70 7.04 12.77 -24.50
CA ALA A 70 6.14 11.91 -23.74
C ALA A 70 4.85 11.66 -24.54
N ARG A 71 4.14 10.58 -24.20
CA ARG A 71 2.87 10.22 -24.84
C ARG A 71 1.82 11.28 -24.54
N LEU A 72 1.06 11.67 -25.55
CA LEU A 72 -0.05 12.61 -25.44
C LEU A 72 -1.39 11.86 -25.44
N TYR A 73 -2.33 12.31 -24.62
CA TYR A 73 -3.68 11.78 -24.51
C TYR A 73 -4.69 12.89 -24.79
N GLN A 74 -5.68 12.59 -25.63
CA GLN A 74 -6.75 13.49 -26.07
C GLN A 74 -8.02 12.68 -26.37
N GLY A 75 -9.19 13.29 -26.26
CA GLY A 75 -10.47 12.63 -26.56
C GLY A 75 -10.68 11.36 -25.74
N ALA A 76 -11.07 10.26 -26.38
CA ALA A 76 -11.33 8.98 -25.71
C ALA A 76 -10.10 8.42 -24.95
N SER A 77 -8.89 8.80 -25.34
CA SER A 77 -7.66 8.41 -24.63
C SER A 77 -7.48 9.12 -23.29
N LEU A 78 -8.41 9.98 -22.85
CA LEU A 78 -8.40 10.57 -21.50
C LEU A 78 -9.19 9.75 -20.48
N GLU A 79 -10.10 8.89 -20.92
CA GLU A 79 -11.14 8.27 -20.09
C GLU A 79 -10.59 7.39 -18.95
N ALA A 80 -9.48 6.70 -19.18
CA ALA A 80 -8.85 5.82 -18.20
C ALA A 80 -7.62 6.44 -17.51
N VAL A 81 -7.16 7.62 -17.95
CA VAL A 81 -5.96 8.24 -17.40
C VAL A 81 -6.21 8.63 -15.95
N GLY A 82 -5.38 8.12 -15.03
CA GLY A 82 -5.40 8.49 -13.62
C GLY A 82 -4.02 8.32 -13.02
N MET A 83 -3.31 9.43 -12.81
CA MET A 83 -1.94 9.44 -12.30
C MET A 83 -1.93 9.75 -10.79
N PRO A 84 -1.52 8.80 -9.93
CA PRO A 84 -1.24 9.10 -8.53
C PRO A 84 -0.17 10.17 -8.33
N VAL A 85 -0.52 11.24 -7.60
CA VAL A 85 0.38 12.30 -7.13
C VAL A 85 0.59 12.10 -5.63
N GLY A 86 1.72 11.50 -5.26
CA GLY A 86 2.07 11.18 -3.88
C GLY A 86 3.51 10.70 -3.72
N GLY A 87 4.02 10.73 -2.50
CA GLY A 87 5.34 10.21 -2.15
C GLY A 87 5.32 8.70 -1.90
N ILE A 88 6.52 8.10 -1.85
CA ILE A 88 6.68 6.67 -1.55
C ILE A 88 6.07 6.35 -0.18
N GLY A 89 5.05 5.48 -0.17
CA GLY A 89 4.39 5.01 1.04
C GLY A 89 3.61 6.08 1.81
N THR A 90 3.27 7.22 1.20
CA THR A 90 2.61 8.34 1.91
C THR A 90 1.11 8.47 1.67
N GLY A 91 0.55 7.69 0.74
CA GLY A 91 -0.74 7.98 0.13
C GLY A 91 -0.61 8.94 -1.06
N SER A 92 -1.71 9.13 -1.81
CA SER A 92 -1.71 9.90 -3.06
C SER A 92 -3.06 10.55 -3.37
N ILE A 93 -3.04 11.57 -4.23
CA ILE A 93 -4.22 12.18 -4.87
C ILE A 93 -4.08 11.96 -6.37
N TRP A 94 -5.09 11.41 -7.05
CA TRP A 94 -4.96 11.09 -8.46
C TRP A 94 -5.45 12.24 -9.34
N LEU A 95 -4.59 12.67 -10.27
CA LEU A 95 -4.96 13.59 -11.34
C LEU A 95 -5.40 12.76 -12.55
N ASP A 96 -6.66 12.90 -12.95
CA ASP A 96 -7.22 12.16 -14.08
C ASP A 96 -7.06 12.88 -15.43
N GLY A 97 -7.37 12.16 -16.51
CA GLY A 97 -7.32 12.69 -17.88
C GLY A 97 -8.32 13.82 -18.14
N GLU A 98 -9.30 14.03 -17.26
CA GLU A 98 -10.25 15.13 -17.35
C GLU A 98 -9.81 16.35 -16.54
N GLY A 99 -8.66 16.30 -15.86
CA GLY A 99 -8.13 17.38 -15.03
C GLY A 99 -8.68 17.40 -13.59
N LYS A 100 -9.44 16.39 -13.18
CA LYS A 100 -9.99 16.32 -11.81
C LYS A 100 -9.02 15.64 -10.87
N LEU A 101 -9.16 16.01 -9.59
CA LEU A 101 -8.59 15.27 -8.46
C LEU A 101 -9.55 14.13 -8.08
N GLY A 102 -9.52 13.05 -8.86
CA GLY A 102 -10.58 12.04 -8.90
C GLY A 102 -10.56 11.04 -7.73
N VAL A 103 -9.38 10.71 -7.20
CA VAL A 103 -9.21 9.69 -6.14
C VAL A 103 -8.31 10.20 -5.03
N TRP A 104 -8.71 9.99 -3.78
CA TRP A 104 -8.01 10.44 -2.58
C TRP A 104 -7.67 9.26 -1.65
N GLN A 105 -6.39 8.95 -1.55
CA GLN A 105 -5.85 7.85 -0.74
C GLN A 105 -4.83 8.35 0.28
N ILE A 106 -5.14 9.49 0.90
CA ILE A 106 -4.30 10.16 1.89
C ILE A 106 -4.75 9.87 3.33
N PHE A 107 -5.95 9.31 3.51
CA PHE A 107 -6.62 9.11 4.80
C PHE A 107 -6.32 7.73 5.42
N ASN A 108 -5.17 7.14 5.08
CA ASN A 108 -4.83 5.74 5.41
C ASN A 108 -5.78 4.68 4.82
N ASN A 109 -6.65 5.07 3.90
CA ASN A 109 -7.63 4.25 3.23
C ASN A 109 -7.04 3.46 2.04
N LEU A 110 -7.76 2.41 1.64
CA LEU A 110 -7.52 1.64 0.41
C LEU A 110 -8.74 1.72 -0.54
N SER A 111 -9.62 2.69 -0.34
CA SER A 111 -10.77 2.98 -1.22
C SER A 111 -10.37 3.96 -2.34
N GLU A 112 -11.25 4.16 -3.32
CA GLU A 112 -11.07 5.17 -4.38
C GLU A 112 -12.05 6.35 -4.23
N PRO A 113 -12.16 7.01 -3.05
CA PRO A 113 -13.16 8.05 -2.84
C PRO A 113 -12.73 9.34 -3.54
N ARG A 114 -13.72 10.09 -4.04
CA ARG A 114 -13.52 11.48 -4.44
C ARG A 114 -13.84 12.40 -3.27
N ILE A 115 -13.02 13.44 -3.07
CA ILE A 115 -13.36 14.55 -2.18
C ILE A 115 -14.01 15.67 -3.01
N PRO A 116 -15.28 16.04 -2.75
CA PRO A 116 -15.98 17.11 -3.46
C PRO A 116 -15.29 18.48 -3.30
N ASP A 117 -15.69 19.44 -4.15
CA ASP A 117 -15.32 20.85 -4.01
C ASP A 117 -13.79 21.10 -3.98
N SER A 118 -13.02 20.18 -4.55
CA SER A 118 -11.56 20.16 -4.55
C SER A 118 -11.03 20.15 -5.99
N PHE A 119 -10.65 21.33 -6.48
CA PHE A 119 -10.33 21.58 -7.89
C PHE A 119 -9.44 22.82 -8.07
N PHE A 120 -8.88 22.97 -9.27
CA PHE A 120 -8.21 24.19 -9.72
C PHE A 120 -9.11 25.01 -10.64
N ALA A 121 -8.93 26.32 -10.65
CA ALA A 121 -9.72 27.24 -11.46
C ALA A 121 -8.88 28.40 -12.00
N VAL A 122 -9.40 29.06 -13.04
CA VAL A 122 -8.87 30.31 -13.59
C VAL A 122 -10.01 31.30 -13.79
N SER A 123 -9.79 32.56 -13.44
CA SER A 123 -10.59 33.69 -13.92
C SER A 123 -9.70 34.65 -14.69
N ALA A 124 -10.13 35.05 -15.88
CA ALA A 124 -9.38 36.01 -16.68
C ALA A 124 -10.28 37.03 -17.38
N ARG A 125 -9.77 38.26 -17.54
CA ARG A 125 -10.42 39.31 -18.33
C ARG A 125 -9.42 40.22 -19.04
N THR A 126 -9.77 40.65 -20.25
CA THR A 126 -9.12 41.79 -20.89
C THR A 126 -9.60 43.09 -20.25
N LYS A 127 -8.86 44.19 -20.46
CA LYS A 127 -9.22 45.51 -19.93
C LYS A 127 -10.64 45.93 -20.35
N GLY A 128 -11.54 46.09 -19.36
CA GLY A 128 -12.95 46.48 -19.59
C GLY A 128 -13.85 45.36 -20.12
N GLY A 129 -13.32 44.13 -20.27
CA GLY A 129 -14.08 42.94 -20.62
C GLY A 129 -14.74 42.29 -19.39
N ARG A 130 -15.64 41.33 -19.65
CA ARG A 130 -16.22 40.47 -18.61
C ARG A 130 -15.20 39.46 -18.11
N HIS A 131 -15.35 39.01 -16.86
CA HIS A 131 -14.63 37.84 -16.38
C HIS A 131 -15.09 36.58 -17.12
N VAL A 132 -14.13 35.71 -17.39
CA VAL A 132 -14.34 34.34 -17.84
C VAL A 132 -13.72 33.44 -16.80
N THR A 133 -14.58 32.81 -16.00
CA THR A 133 -14.19 31.91 -14.91
C THR A 133 -14.43 30.46 -15.34
N ARG A 134 -13.45 29.59 -15.11
CA ARG A 134 -13.44 28.17 -15.49
C ARG A 134 -12.82 27.31 -14.41
N VAL A 135 -13.40 26.15 -14.14
CA VAL A 135 -12.67 25.05 -13.47
C VAL A 135 -11.74 24.39 -14.50
N LEU A 136 -10.52 24.07 -14.08
CA LEU A 136 -9.48 23.48 -14.93
C LEU A 136 -9.66 21.96 -15.03
N GLN A 137 -10.83 21.57 -15.51
CA GLN A 137 -11.25 20.20 -15.77
C GLN A 137 -12.34 20.22 -16.85
N THR A 138 -12.57 19.12 -17.57
CA THR A 138 -13.54 19.04 -18.69
C THR A 138 -15.00 18.86 -18.24
N GLN A 139 -15.24 18.67 -16.94
CA GLN A 139 -16.58 18.62 -16.34
C GLN A 139 -16.73 19.71 -15.27
N GLY A 140 -17.88 20.39 -15.21
CA GLY A 140 -18.10 21.46 -14.23
C GLY A 140 -18.13 20.97 -12.78
N GLU A 141 -18.00 21.90 -11.83
CA GLU A 141 -18.18 21.62 -10.39
C GLU A 141 -19.24 22.59 -9.83
N GLY A 142 -20.36 22.05 -9.34
CA GLY A 142 -21.50 22.90 -8.94
C GLY A 142 -21.97 23.78 -10.10
N GLU A 143 -22.01 25.10 -9.87
CA GLU A 143 -22.39 26.09 -10.89
C GLU A 143 -21.19 26.59 -11.74
N LEU A 144 -19.96 26.20 -11.40
CA LEU A 144 -18.77 26.60 -12.13
C LEU A 144 -18.62 25.81 -13.43
N LYS A 145 -18.45 26.55 -14.54
CA LYS A 145 -18.27 25.97 -15.87
C LYS A 145 -16.88 25.37 -16.05
N SER A 146 -16.80 24.23 -16.75
CA SER A 146 -15.55 23.60 -17.18
C SER A 146 -14.89 24.26 -18.38
N ILE A 147 -13.60 23.99 -18.53
CA ILE A 147 -12.87 24.16 -19.79
C ILE A 147 -13.50 23.26 -20.88
N GLU A 148 -13.44 23.70 -22.14
CA GLU A 148 -13.97 22.95 -23.30
C GLU A 148 -13.21 21.64 -23.56
N SER A 149 -11.87 21.69 -23.62
CA SER A 149 -11.05 20.50 -23.84
C SER A 149 -9.64 20.64 -23.25
N LEU A 150 -8.91 19.53 -23.16
CA LEU A 150 -7.51 19.54 -22.72
C LEU A 150 -6.68 18.47 -23.44
N THR A 151 -5.36 18.66 -23.38
CA THR A 151 -4.36 17.64 -23.75
C THR A 151 -3.57 17.26 -22.51
N PHE A 152 -3.45 15.96 -22.24
CA PHE A 152 -2.65 15.42 -21.14
C PHE A 152 -1.34 14.83 -21.69
N GLU A 153 -0.20 15.28 -21.18
CA GLU A 153 1.13 14.72 -21.45
C GLU A 153 1.54 13.76 -20.33
N GLY A 154 1.77 12.49 -20.68
CA GLY A 154 2.05 11.38 -19.77
C GLY A 154 3.48 11.24 -19.26
N GLY A 155 4.25 12.31 -19.22
CA GLY A 155 5.66 12.27 -18.84
C GLY A 155 5.89 12.03 -17.35
N HIS A 156 5.66 10.84 -16.80
CA HIS A 156 5.92 10.59 -15.37
C HIS A 156 7.39 10.88 -15.01
N PRO A 157 7.70 11.59 -13.90
CA PRO A 157 6.84 11.93 -12.76
C PRO A 157 6.08 13.27 -12.81
N ILE A 158 6.09 13.99 -13.94
CA ILE A 158 5.41 15.28 -14.08
C ILE A 158 4.28 15.16 -15.12
N ALA A 159 3.03 15.22 -14.67
CA ALA A 159 1.89 15.38 -15.58
C ALA A 159 1.82 16.83 -16.05
N ARG A 160 1.61 17.03 -17.36
CA ARG A 160 1.32 18.36 -17.93
C ARG A 160 -0.03 18.35 -18.62
N LEU A 161 -0.91 19.27 -18.24
CA LEU A 161 -2.22 19.45 -18.86
C LEU A 161 -2.24 20.82 -19.52
N VAL A 162 -2.54 20.85 -20.81
CA VAL A 162 -2.75 22.08 -21.58
C VAL A 162 -4.24 22.22 -21.84
N PHE A 163 -4.82 23.32 -21.35
CA PHE A 163 -6.26 23.59 -21.44
C PHE A 163 -6.57 24.46 -22.66
N ASP A 164 -7.61 24.10 -23.40
CA ASP A 164 -8.09 24.84 -24.56
C ASP A 164 -9.56 25.25 -24.34
N ASP A 165 -9.78 26.56 -24.25
CA ASP A 165 -11.09 27.19 -24.14
C ASP A 165 -11.08 28.53 -24.91
N PRO A 166 -11.89 28.67 -25.98
CA PRO A 166 -11.86 29.84 -26.84
C PRO A 166 -12.42 31.11 -26.19
N GLU A 167 -13.12 31.01 -25.05
CA GLU A 167 -13.57 32.19 -24.30
C GLU A 167 -12.48 32.76 -23.39
N LEU A 168 -11.45 31.98 -23.03
CA LEU A 168 -10.37 32.46 -22.19
C LEU A 168 -9.40 33.36 -22.98
N PRO A 169 -9.09 34.58 -22.50
CA PRO A 169 -8.13 35.46 -23.16
C PRO A 169 -6.65 35.07 -22.92
N VAL A 170 -6.40 33.90 -22.33
CA VAL A 170 -5.06 33.37 -21.97
C VAL A 170 -4.99 31.88 -22.27
N GLN A 171 -3.80 31.40 -22.59
CA GLN A 171 -3.50 29.97 -22.60
C GLN A 171 -3.13 29.52 -21.18
N VAL A 172 -3.66 28.39 -20.73
CA VAL A 172 -3.45 27.88 -19.38
C VAL A 172 -2.86 26.48 -19.42
N GLN A 173 -1.86 26.26 -18.57
CA GLN A 173 -1.22 24.96 -18.36
C GLN A 173 -1.16 24.63 -16.87
N LEU A 174 -1.39 23.36 -16.52
CA LEU A 174 -1.13 22.78 -15.20
C LEU A 174 0.00 21.77 -15.28
N GLU A 175 1.00 21.90 -14.43
CA GLU A 175 1.99 20.85 -14.17
C GLU A 175 1.80 20.30 -12.75
N ALA A 176 1.69 18.99 -12.61
CA ALA A 176 1.46 18.32 -11.33
C ALA A 176 2.51 17.25 -11.05
N MET A 177 3.07 17.27 -9.83
CA MET A 177 4.00 16.23 -9.38
C MET A 177 4.08 16.11 -7.86
N ASN A 178 4.62 14.99 -7.40
CA ASN A 178 5.31 14.91 -6.11
C ASN A 178 6.82 14.77 -6.40
N PRO A 179 7.72 15.44 -5.67
CA PRO A 179 9.16 15.39 -5.98
C PRO A 179 9.67 13.96 -6.09
N MET A 180 10.30 13.58 -7.20
CA MET A 180 10.84 12.23 -7.42
C MET A 180 12.30 12.35 -7.85
N ILE A 181 13.19 12.04 -6.92
CA ILE A 181 14.62 12.22 -7.06
C ILE A 181 15.26 10.86 -6.73
N PRO A 182 15.68 10.07 -7.74
CA PRO A 182 16.30 8.77 -7.49
C PRO A 182 17.51 8.91 -6.56
N LEU A 183 17.71 7.92 -5.69
CA LEU A 183 18.70 7.89 -4.60
C LEU A 183 18.43 8.87 -3.45
N ASP A 184 17.42 9.74 -3.56
CA ASP A 184 16.95 10.60 -2.48
C ASP A 184 15.55 10.14 -2.02
N THR A 185 15.55 9.03 -1.28
CA THR A 185 14.34 8.42 -0.70
C THR A 185 13.61 9.40 0.22
N ALA A 186 14.35 10.29 0.89
CA ALA A 186 13.80 11.30 1.76
C ALA A 186 12.88 12.26 1.01
N ASN A 187 13.41 12.97 0.02
CA ASN A 187 12.61 13.94 -0.73
C ASN A 187 11.61 13.26 -1.66
N SER A 188 11.80 11.97 -1.97
CA SER A 188 10.84 11.17 -2.75
C SER A 188 9.69 10.56 -1.95
N SER A 189 9.66 10.77 -0.62
CA SER A 189 8.64 10.26 0.31
C SER A 189 7.90 11.38 1.06
N ILE A 190 7.81 12.57 0.47
CA ILE A 190 7.09 13.71 1.06
C ILE A 190 5.57 13.50 0.91
N PRO A 191 4.75 13.66 1.97
CA PRO A 191 3.28 13.52 1.90
C PRO A 191 2.61 14.80 1.37
N GLY A 192 2.83 15.11 0.10
CA GLY A 192 2.24 16.28 -0.56
C GLY A 192 2.27 16.23 -2.09
N GLY A 193 1.56 17.15 -2.74
CA GLY A 193 1.58 17.36 -4.18
C GLY A 193 1.83 18.83 -4.52
N LEU A 194 2.60 19.08 -5.58
CA LEU A 194 2.91 20.39 -6.13
C LEU A 194 2.18 20.57 -7.46
N PHE A 195 1.50 21.69 -7.62
CA PHE A 195 0.67 22.02 -8.77
C PHE A 195 1.03 23.41 -9.28
N ARG A 196 1.73 23.50 -10.41
CA ARG A 196 2.16 24.77 -11.01
C ARG A 196 1.23 25.14 -12.15
N LEU A 197 0.49 26.22 -11.98
CA LEU A 197 -0.39 26.80 -12.99
C LEU A 197 0.35 27.91 -13.72
N THR A 198 0.35 27.87 -15.05
CA THR A 198 0.98 28.89 -15.90
C THR A 198 -0.05 29.50 -16.82
N ALA A 199 -0.11 30.83 -16.87
CA ALA A 199 -0.90 31.58 -17.83
C ALA A 199 0.02 32.31 -18.80
N THR A 200 -0.27 32.21 -20.09
CA THR A 200 0.39 32.96 -21.17
C THR A 200 -0.63 33.87 -21.82
N ASN A 201 -0.29 35.15 -22.00
CA ASN A 201 -1.15 36.11 -22.69
C ASN A 201 -0.80 36.19 -24.19
N PRO A 202 -1.56 35.54 -25.09
CA PRO A 202 -1.32 35.62 -26.53
C PRO A 202 -1.85 36.90 -27.17
N SER A 203 -2.57 37.75 -26.42
CA SER A 203 -3.25 38.93 -26.96
C SER A 203 -2.36 40.17 -27.00
N GLU A 204 -2.81 41.20 -27.73
CA GLU A 204 -2.12 42.49 -27.81
C GLU A 204 -2.44 43.45 -26.66
N SER A 205 -3.28 43.03 -25.70
CA SER A 205 -3.69 43.86 -24.56
C SER A 205 -3.31 43.20 -23.23
N PRO A 206 -3.10 43.98 -22.15
CA PRO A 206 -2.93 43.40 -20.83
C PRO A 206 -4.16 42.61 -20.39
N VAL A 207 -3.92 41.46 -19.75
CA VAL A 207 -4.95 40.59 -19.20
C VAL A 207 -4.77 40.51 -17.68
N GLU A 208 -5.88 40.59 -16.95
CA GLU A 208 -5.93 40.28 -15.52
C GLU A 208 -6.32 38.81 -15.38
N VAL A 209 -5.55 38.07 -14.59
CA VAL A 209 -5.71 36.63 -14.38
C VAL A 209 -5.71 36.36 -12.88
N SER A 210 -6.52 35.42 -12.43
CA SER A 210 -6.48 34.89 -11.07
C SER A 210 -6.54 33.37 -11.14
N PHE A 211 -5.53 32.69 -10.58
CA PHE A 211 -5.56 31.25 -10.42
C PHE A 211 -6.13 30.88 -9.05
N GLY A 212 -7.00 29.88 -9.04
CA GLY A 212 -7.67 29.37 -7.86
C GLY A 212 -7.32 27.94 -7.55
N ALA A 213 -7.24 27.60 -6.27
CA ALA A 213 -7.34 26.23 -5.79
C ALA A 213 -8.35 26.18 -4.65
N THR A 214 -9.19 25.16 -4.64
CA THR A 214 -10.10 24.86 -3.53
C THR A 214 -9.84 23.46 -3.00
N LEU A 215 -10.10 23.29 -1.71
CA LEU A 215 -9.96 22.03 -1.00
C LEU A 215 -11.00 21.95 0.12
N GLN A 216 -11.75 20.84 0.17
CA GLN A 216 -12.59 20.52 1.31
C GLN A 216 -11.73 20.06 2.50
N ASN A 217 -12.05 20.52 3.72
CA ASN A 217 -11.46 19.96 4.93
C ASN A 217 -12.05 18.55 5.20
N ALA A 218 -11.45 17.54 4.60
CA ALA A 218 -11.91 16.15 4.70
C ALA A 218 -11.30 15.38 5.89
N VAL A 219 -10.66 16.08 6.85
CA VAL A 219 -10.10 15.45 8.06
C VAL A 219 -11.24 14.80 8.86
N GLY A 220 -11.06 13.54 9.26
CA GLY A 220 -12.10 12.75 9.93
C GLY A 220 -13.01 11.94 8.99
N SER A 221 -12.92 12.11 7.67
CA SER A 221 -13.71 11.30 6.71
C SER A 221 -13.29 9.82 6.66
N GLY A 222 -12.01 9.54 6.95
CA GLY A 222 -11.43 8.20 6.80
C GLY A 222 -11.42 7.67 5.36
N GLY A 223 -11.59 8.54 4.35
CA GLY A 223 -11.75 8.11 2.96
C GLY A 223 -13.03 7.30 2.71
N ALA A 224 -14.08 7.57 3.48
CA ALA A 224 -15.38 6.94 3.30
C ALA A 224 -16.10 7.41 2.03
N ASP A 225 -16.84 6.50 1.41
CA ASP A 225 -17.78 6.83 0.34
C ASP A 225 -19.02 7.54 0.92
N GLY A 226 -19.68 8.38 0.10
CA GLY A 226 -20.97 8.98 0.46
C GLY A 226 -20.91 10.38 1.07
N ILE A 227 -19.78 11.09 0.96
CA ILE A 227 -19.72 12.54 1.22
C ILE A 227 -20.64 13.26 0.21
N GLN A 228 -21.54 14.11 0.71
CA GLN A 228 -22.49 14.88 -0.12
C GLN A 228 -22.26 16.37 0.09
N GLY A 229 -21.55 17.00 -0.86
CA GLY A 229 -21.05 18.37 -0.69
C GLY A 229 -20.22 18.45 0.59
N VAL A 230 -20.63 19.29 1.54
CA VAL A 230 -19.98 19.44 2.85
C VAL A 230 -20.53 18.53 3.96
N ARG A 231 -21.45 17.61 3.66
CA ARG A 231 -22.14 16.78 4.68
C ARG A 231 -21.62 15.36 4.71
N PHE A 232 -21.29 14.88 5.91
CA PHE A 232 -20.95 13.49 6.21
C PHE A 232 -21.06 13.25 7.71
N ALA A 233 -21.52 12.06 8.12
CA ALA A 233 -21.75 11.75 9.54
C ALA A 233 -20.47 11.83 10.40
N GLY A 234 -19.31 11.55 9.81
CA GLY A 234 -18.01 11.65 10.49
C GLY A 234 -17.43 13.08 10.58
N TYR A 235 -18.10 14.08 10.01
CA TYR A 235 -17.66 15.48 10.09
C TYR A 235 -18.20 16.21 11.32
N GLY A 236 -17.54 17.31 11.67
CA GLY A 236 -17.91 18.17 12.79
C GLY A 236 -16.68 18.63 13.55
N GLY A 237 -16.64 19.91 13.90
CA GLY A 237 -15.46 20.53 14.53
C GLY A 237 -14.26 20.62 13.59
N ASN A 238 -14.47 20.50 12.26
CA ASN A 238 -13.44 20.75 11.26
C ASN A 238 -13.07 22.22 11.27
N ARG A 239 -11.78 22.53 11.35
CA ARG A 239 -11.27 23.88 11.53
C ARG A 239 -10.28 24.24 10.43
N ASN A 240 -10.48 25.40 9.82
CA ASN A 240 -9.59 25.98 8.84
C ASN A 240 -8.96 27.24 9.43
N ARG A 241 -7.63 27.38 9.33
CA ARG A 241 -6.89 28.53 9.84
C ARG A 241 -5.91 29.07 8.80
N VAL A 242 -5.94 30.38 8.59
CA VAL A 242 -4.99 31.05 7.68
C VAL A 242 -3.64 31.24 8.37
N VAL A 243 -2.57 30.84 7.69
CA VAL A 243 -1.18 30.97 8.12
C VAL A 243 -0.39 31.60 6.97
N ARG A 244 0.16 32.80 7.16
CA ARG A 244 1.09 33.44 6.21
C ARG A 244 2.51 33.37 6.76
N ARG A 245 3.45 32.80 6.01
CA ARG A 245 4.87 32.65 6.38
C ARG A 245 5.73 32.91 5.15
N GLY A 246 6.74 33.77 5.27
CA GLY A 246 7.64 34.09 4.15
C GLY A 246 6.88 34.56 2.92
N ASN A 247 7.06 33.86 1.79
CA ASN A 247 6.39 34.09 0.51
C ASN A 247 5.16 33.19 0.28
N GLN A 248 4.63 32.54 1.31
CA GLN A 248 3.53 31.57 1.22
C GLN A 248 2.31 31.99 2.02
N THR A 249 1.14 31.63 1.49
CA THR A 249 -0.15 31.67 2.19
C THR A 249 -0.71 30.25 2.26
N THR A 250 -1.02 29.79 3.47
CA THR A 250 -1.48 28.43 3.77
C THR A 250 -2.79 28.47 4.53
N ILE A 251 -3.72 27.57 4.21
CA ILE A 251 -4.86 27.24 5.05
C ILE A 251 -4.59 25.89 5.69
N SER A 252 -4.32 25.90 6.99
CA SER A 252 -4.17 24.70 7.82
C SER A 252 -5.55 24.13 8.13
N MET A 253 -5.73 22.83 7.92
CA MET A 253 -6.99 22.12 8.09
C MET A 253 -6.82 21.01 9.11
N GLU A 254 -7.62 21.07 10.17
CA GLU A 254 -7.66 20.08 11.24
C GLU A 254 -9.12 19.74 11.59
N ARG A 255 -9.33 18.77 12.47
CA ARG A 255 -10.63 18.47 13.06
C ARG A 255 -10.46 18.33 14.57
N SER A 256 -11.45 18.81 15.33
CA SER A 256 -11.55 18.50 16.75
C SER A 256 -11.45 17.00 16.99
N ALA A 257 -10.81 16.62 18.10
CA ALA A 257 -10.83 15.25 18.57
C ALA A 257 -12.25 14.82 18.96
N ASP A 258 -13.13 15.77 19.28
CA ASP A 258 -14.48 15.52 19.79
C ASP A 258 -15.53 15.29 18.68
N PRO A 259 -16.46 14.33 18.85
CA PRO A 259 -16.43 13.30 19.89
C PRO A 259 -15.23 12.35 19.68
N VAL A 260 -14.56 11.99 20.77
CA VAL A 260 -13.36 11.14 20.74
C VAL A 260 -13.75 9.73 20.29
N PRO A 261 -13.24 9.23 19.16
CA PRO A 261 -13.56 7.88 18.73
C PRO A 261 -12.89 6.83 19.64
N THR A 262 -13.54 5.67 19.80
CA THR A 262 -12.91 4.49 20.42
C THR A 262 -11.61 4.16 19.69
N GLY A 263 -10.51 4.02 20.43
CA GLY A 263 -9.21 3.75 19.83
C GLY A 263 -8.03 3.95 20.78
N SER A 264 -6.83 3.79 20.22
CA SER A 264 -5.60 4.04 20.97
C SER A 264 -5.44 5.52 21.29
N VAL A 265 -4.75 5.81 22.39
CA VAL A 265 -4.25 7.15 22.73
C VAL A 265 -2.73 7.08 22.70
N LYS A 266 -2.12 8.03 22.00
CA LYS A 266 -0.68 8.01 21.69
C LYS A 266 0.04 9.17 22.35
N ILE A 267 1.35 9.03 22.51
CA ILE A 267 2.24 10.13 22.89
C ILE A 267 3.13 10.40 21.70
N ARG A 268 3.21 11.68 21.31
CA ARG A 268 4.08 12.12 20.22
C ARG A 268 4.98 13.23 20.69
N GLN A 269 6.22 13.22 20.22
CA GLN A 269 7.14 14.32 20.40
C GLN A 269 6.70 15.53 19.55
N THR A 270 7.23 16.73 19.84
CA THR A 270 7.06 17.94 19.02
C THR A 270 7.56 17.70 17.59
N SER A 271 8.51 16.78 17.42
CA SER A 271 8.96 16.35 16.11
C SER A 271 7.81 15.66 15.33
N GLY A 272 6.92 14.93 15.99
CA GLY A 272 5.88 14.11 15.36
C GLY A 272 6.06 12.62 15.66
N ARG A 273 7.28 12.20 16.03
CA ARG A 273 7.61 10.80 16.36
C ARG A 273 6.78 10.28 17.53
N GLU A 274 6.19 9.09 17.37
CA GLU A 274 5.53 8.36 18.44
C GLU A 274 6.54 7.93 19.51
N VAL A 275 6.17 8.14 20.77
CA VAL A 275 6.92 7.66 21.94
C VAL A 275 6.33 6.33 22.35
N GLU A 276 7.14 5.28 22.28
CA GLU A 276 6.73 3.95 22.72
C GLU A 276 6.43 3.92 24.22
N GLY A 277 5.40 3.18 24.59
CA GLY A 277 5.01 3.03 25.98
C GLY A 277 3.87 2.02 26.16
N PRO A 278 3.43 1.79 27.42
CA PRO A 278 2.27 0.97 27.72
C PRO A 278 1.02 1.46 26.96
N GLU A 279 0.13 0.53 26.59
CA GLU A 279 -1.10 0.88 25.86
C GLU A 279 -1.94 1.88 26.67
N MET A 280 -2.41 2.93 26.00
CA MET A 280 -3.48 3.78 26.48
C MET A 280 -4.62 3.68 25.48
N ARG A 281 -5.84 3.49 25.97
CA ARG A 281 -7.02 3.29 25.13
C ARG A 281 -8.19 4.10 25.64
N TRP A 282 -8.91 4.72 24.71
CA TRP A 282 -10.20 5.36 24.93
C TRP A 282 -11.29 4.45 24.35
N VAL A 283 -12.31 4.13 25.14
CA VAL A 283 -13.51 3.45 24.68
C VAL A 283 -14.69 4.39 24.86
N ALA A 284 -15.17 4.95 23.76
CA ALA A 284 -16.33 5.82 23.71
C ALA A 284 -17.61 4.97 23.63
N GLY A 285 -18.62 5.29 24.45
CA GLY A 285 -19.94 4.67 24.35
C GLY A 285 -19.99 3.22 24.81
N ALA A 286 -19.86 2.94 26.11
CA ALA A 286 -19.88 1.59 26.67
C ALA A 286 -21.10 1.31 27.60
N PRO A 287 -22.35 1.41 27.10
CA PRO A 287 -23.54 1.25 27.93
C PRO A 287 -23.71 -0.17 28.50
N THR A 288 -23.01 -1.16 27.91
CA THR A 288 -23.01 -2.58 28.33
C THR A 288 -21.59 -3.15 28.38
N PHE A 289 -21.40 -4.26 29.10
CA PHE A 289 -20.13 -4.98 29.21
C PHE A 289 -19.96 -5.92 28.01
N SER A 290 -19.44 -5.40 26.91
CA SER A 290 -19.26 -6.14 25.66
C SER A 290 -17.99 -6.99 25.65
N GLU A 291 -17.92 -7.96 24.74
CA GLU A 291 -16.71 -8.78 24.52
C GLU A 291 -15.50 -7.94 24.06
N GLU A 292 -15.69 -6.94 23.20
CA GLU A 292 -14.60 -6.05 22.75
C GLU A 292 -14.00 -5.24 23.91
N LEU A 293 -14.88 -4.74 24.78
CA LEU A 293 -14.47 -4.06 26.00
C LEU A 293 -13.79 -5.02 26.96
N ALA A 294 -14.32 -6.23 27.16
CA ALA A 294 -13.70 -7.27 27.97
C ALA A 294 -12.30 -7.64 27.48
N GLN A 295 -12.09 -7.78 26.17
CA GLN A 295 -10.78 -8.02 25.58
C GLN A 295 -9.80 -6.87 25.85
N SER A 296 -10.28 -5.62 25.75
CA SER A 296 -9.47 -4.43 26.09
C SER A 296 -9.10 -4.42 27.58
N ILE A 297 -10.05 -4.75 28.45
CA ILE A 297 -9.85 -4.82 29.90
C ILE A 297 -8.87 -5.93 30.27
N SER A 298 -9.06 -7.15 29.75
CA SER A 298 -8.17 -8.28 30.02
C SER A 298 -6.74 -7.96 29.56
N ARG A 299 -6.57 -7.37 28.37
CA ARG A 299 -5.24 -7.02 27.85
C ARG A 299 -4.53 -6.00 28.74
N ILE A 300 -5.22 -4.92 29.12
CA ILE A 300 -4.66 -3.90 30.02
C ILE A 300 -4.41 -4.48 31.42
N ALA A 301 -5.24 -5.41 31.89
CA ALA A 301 -5.02 -6.12 33.14
C ALA A 301 -3.77 -7.00 33.11
N ASP A 302 -3.52 -7.68 32.00
CA ASP A 302 -2.42 -8.65 31.87
C ASP A 302 -1.08 -8.00 31.48
N GLU A 303 -1.10 -7.01 30.60
CA GLU A 303 0.10 -6.35 30.06
C GLU A 303 0.44 -5.04 30.78
N GLY A 304 -0.55 -4.41 31.43
CA GLY A 304 -0.43 -3.07 31.97
C GLY A 304 -0.78 -1.99 30.94
N GLY A 305 -1.10 -0.79 31.42
CA GLY A 305 -1.58 0.31 30.57
C GLY A 305 -2.66 1.13 31.26
N LEU A 306 -3.35 1.96 30.48
CA LEU A 306 -4.48 2.77 30.92
C LEU A 306 -5.68 2.57 29.99
N LEU A 307 -6.84 2.33 30.58
CA LEU A 307 -8.11 2.26 29.87
C LEU A 307 -9.03 3.34 30.39
N LEU A 308 -9.51 4.22 29.53
CA LEU A 308 -10.61 5.14 29.82
C LEU A 308 -11.86 4.62 29.10
N VAL A 309 -12.93 4.39 29.86
CA VAL A 309 -14.22 3.93 29.35
C VAL A 309 -15.27 5.00 29.64
N GLU A 310 -15.94 5.45 28.60
CA GLU A 310 -16.97 6.47 28.63
C GLU A 310 -18.36 5.85 28.52
N ASP A 311 -19.38 6.54 29.05
CA ASP A 311 -20.79 6.13 28.99
C ASP A 311 -21.03 4.74 29.60
N VAL A 312 -20.44 4.48 30.77
CA VAL A 312 -20.57 3.21 31.46
C VAL A 312 -21.97 3.08 32.05
N GLY A 313 -22.88 2.48 31.28
CA GLY A 313 -24.32 2.40 31.56
C GLY A 313 -24.71 1.43 32.70
N PRO A 314 -25.96 1.46 33.19
CA PRO A 314 -26.43 0.52 34.22
C PRO A 314 -26.34 -0.95 33.80
N ASP A 315 -26.49 -1.23 32.51
CA ASP A 315 -26.44 -2.59 31.96
C ASP A 315 -25.04 -3.17 32.01
N PHE A 316 -23.98 -2.34 31.86
CA PHE A 316 -22.59 -2.75 32.10
C PHE A 316 -22.43 -3.38 33.48
N TYR A 317 -22.90 -2.69 34.52
CA TYR A 317 -22.80 -3.15 35.90
C TYR A 317 -23.66 -4.37 36.19
N ARG A 318 -24.85 -4.46 35.59
CA ARG A 318 -25.72 -5.64 35.71
C ARG A 318 -25.08 -6.89 35.12
N VAL A 319 -24.46 -6.76 33.94
CA VAL A 319 -23.74 -7.87 33.29
C VAL A 319 -22.50 -8.24 34.11
N LEU A 320 -21.71 -7.25 34.55
CA LEU A 320 -20.53 -7.46 35.39
C LEU A 320 -20.85 -8.23 36.68
N SER A 321 -21.88 -7.81 37.42
CA SER A 321 -22.32 -8.47 38.65
C SER A 321 -22.80 -9.90 38.41
N ARG A 322 -23.52 -10.15 37.29
CA ARG A 322 -23.93 -11.51 36.90
C ARG A 322 -22.75 -12.39 36.55
N MET A 323 -21.75 -11.87 35.82
CA MET A 323 -20.53 -12.62 35.49
C MET A 323 -19.77 -13.04 36.74
N ARG A 324 -19.63 -12.14 37.72
CA ARG A 324 -19.00 -12.47 39.00
C ARG A 324 -19.80 -13.48 39.82
N ALA A 325 -21.13 -13.36 39.83
CA ALA A 325 -22.01 -14.25 40.59
C ALA A 325 -22.13 -15.66 39.98
N ALA A 326 -21.99 -15.79 38.66
CA ALA A 326 -22.34 -17.01 37.94
C ALA A 326 -21.28 -18.12 37.95
N GLY A 327 -20.06 -17.88 38.45
CA GLY A 327 -18.97 -18.86 38.56
C GLY A 327 -19.13 -20.15 37.74
N ASN A 328 -18.63 -20.20 36.51
CA ASN A 328 -18.70 -21.33 35.56
C ASN A 328 -20.08 -21.97 35.27
N GLN A 329 -21.22 -21.46 35.78
CA GLN A 329 -22.54 -22.08 35.57
C GLN A 329 -23.43 -21.23 34.65
N MET A 330 -23.28 -21.47 33.34
CA MET A 330 -24.02 -20.81 32.25
C MET A 330 -25.56 -21.02 32.32
N GLU A 331 -26.02 -22.10 32.97
CA GLU A 331 -27.44 -22.49 33.09
C GLU A 331 -28.31 -21.47 33.86
N GLY A 332 -27.71 -20.62 34.70
CA GLY A 332 -28.43 -19.59 35.46
C GLY A 332 -28.72 -18.30 34.66
N ILE A 333 -27.93 -18.01 33.62
CA ILE A 333 -27.94 -16.72 32.90
C ILE A 333 -28.64 -16.83 31.55
N ALA A 334 -28.45 -17.96 30.85
CA ALA A 334 -29.01 -18.21 29.53
C ALA A 334 -29.55 -19.65 29.43
N THR A 335 -30.52 -19.85 28.56
CA THR A 335 -31.10 -21.15 28.25
C THR A 335 -30.93 -21.41 26.77
N VAL A 336 -30.10 -22.39 26.41
CA VAL A 336 -29.90 -22.80 25.01
C VAL A 336 -31.21 -23.38 24.48
N PHE A 337 -31.69 -22.83 23.37
CA PHE A 337 -32.84 -23.32 22.65
C PHE A 337 -32.45 -24.43 21.68
N ASP A 338 -31.37 -24.20 20.92
CA ASP A 338 -30.73 -25.20 20.06
C ASP A 338 -29.27 -24.81 19.80
N ASP A 339 -28.36 -25.76 19.90
CA ASP A 339 -26.93 -25.60 19.55
C ASP A 339 -26.52 -26.46 18.35
N PHE A 340 -27.47 -27.17 17.73
CA PHE A 340 -27.24 -28.01 16.55
C PHE A 340 -26.14 -29.07 16.72
N GLU A 341 -25.80 -29.47 17.95
CA GLU A 341 -24.82 -30.54 18.23
C GLU A 341 -25.41 -31.96 18.06
N GLY A 342 -26.70 -32.04 17.74
CA GLY A 342 -27.46 -33.28 17.55
C GLY A 342 -27.08 -34.05 16.27
N LYS A 343 -27.59 -35.29 16.17
CA LYS A 343 -27.37 -36.14 14.97
C LYS A 343 -28.32 -35.81 13.81
N ALA A 344 -29.33 -34.99 14.05
CA ALA A 344 -30.36 -34.52 13.13
C ALA A 344 -30.94 -33.20 13.65
N TYR A 345 -31.77 -32.51 12.86
CA TYR A 345 -32.48 -31.29 13.29
C TYR A 345 -33.70 -31.62 14.18
N GLU A 346 -33.45 -32.15 15.37
CA GLU A 346 -34.50 -32.58 16.31
C GLU A 346 -35.40 -31.42 16.74
N GLY A 347 -36.72 -31.59 16.58
CA GLY A 347 -37.67 -30.53 16.92
C GLY A 347 -37.77 -29.41 15.87
N TRP A 348 -37.13 -29.57 14.72
CA TRP A 348 -37.32 -28.72 13.54
C TRP A 348 -38.05 -29.47 12.42
N GLN A 349 -38.91 -28.76 11.71
CA GLN A 349 -39.53 -29.20 10.48
C GLN A 349 -38.74 -28.62 9.31
N ILE A 350 -38.07 -29.49 8.55
CA ILE A 350 -37.29 -29.11 7.37
C ILE A 350 -38.15 -29.29 6.11
N ASP A 351 -38.17 -28.28 5.25
CA ASP A 351 -38.77 -28.29 3.92
C ASP A 351 -37.71 -27.90 2.88
N GLY A 352 -37.65 -28.61 1.76
CA GLY A 352 -36.65 -28.40 0.69
C GLY A 352 -35.23 -28.95 0.98
N PRO A 353 -34.38 -29.07 -0.06
CA PRO A 353 -33.08 -29.73 0.03
C PRO A 353 -31.96 -28.93 0.73
N ALA A 354 -32.14 -27.63 1.02
CA ALA A 354 -31.03 -26.77 1.43
C ALA A 354 -30.35 -27.15 2.75
N PHE A 355 -31.06 -27.76 3.71
CA PHE A 355 -30.54 -28.02 5.05
C PHE A 355 -29.85 -29.39 5.21
N GLY A 356 -30.01 -30.28 4.22
CA GLY A 356 -29.60 -31.69 4.32
C GLY A 356 -30.34 -32.47 5.42
N ASP A 357 -29.83 -33.66 5.75
CA ASP A 357 -30.46 -34.57 6.73
C ASP A 357 -30.01 -34.33 8.19
N LYS A 358 -28.95 -33.54 8.40
CA LYS A 358 -28.34 -33.27 9.72
C LYS A 358 -27.56 -31.94 9.71
N PRO A 359 -27.29 -31.35 10.88
CA PRO A 359 -26.38 -30.21 11.01
C PRO A 359 -25.01 -30.49 10.36
N SER A 360 -24.46 -29.47 9.70
CA SER A 360 -23.11 -29.52 9.15
C SER A 360 -22.07 -29.48 10.27
N THR A 361 -20.83 -29.86 9.96
CA THR A 361 -19.71 -29.82 10.93
C THR A 361 -18.71 -28.69 10.66
N GLY A 362 -19.10 -27.73 9.80
CA GLY A 362 -18.31 -26.55 9.48
C GLY A 362 -18.46 -26.16 8.02
N THR A 363 -17.31 -26.07 7.33
CA THR A 363 -17.24 -25.61 5.94
C THR A 363 -17.65 -26.71 4.96
N GLU A 364 -18.61 -26.42 4.09
CA GLU A 364 -19.02 -27.33 3.01
C GLU A 364 -18.07 -27.28 1.81
N ALA A 365 -18.08 -28.33 0.99
CA ALA A 365 -17.18 -28.44 -0.16
C ALA A 365 -17.43 -27.33 -1.20
N GLY A 366 -16.44 -26.47 -1.44
CA GLY A 366 -16.54 -25.35 -2.39
C GLY A 366 -16.98 -24.03 -1.75
N GLN A 367 -17.28 -24.03 -0.46
CA GLN A 367 -17.56 -22.84 0.35
C GLN A 367 -16.26 -22.15 0.80
N GLN A 368 -16.31 -20.85 1.06
CA GLN A 368 -15.24 -20.18 1.80
C GLN A 368 -15.23 -20.68 3.27
N ARG A 369 -14.14 -20.45 4.02
CA ARG A 369 -14.02 -20.99 5.39
C ARG A 369 -15.14 -20.45 6.29
N VAL A 370 -15.99 -21.36 6.75
CA VAL A 370 -16.98 -21.11 7.82
C VAL A 370 -16.28 -21.09 9.17
N ALA A 371 -16.45 -20.01 9.91
CA ALA A 371 -15.83 -19.79 11.21
C ALA A 371 -16.82 -19.09 12.16
N GLY A 372 -16.48 -18.99 13.45
CA GLY A 372 -17.28 -18.21 14.41
C GLY A 372 -18.54 -18.91 14.96
N PHE A 373 -18.81 -20.15 14.57
CA PHE A 373 -19.80 -21.04 15.22
C PHE A 373 -19.20 -21.70 16.47
N ALA A 374 -20.04 -22.12 17.40
CA ALA A 374 -19.68 -22.71 18.68
C ALA A 374 -19.92 -24.23 18.65
N GLY A 375 -18.97 -25.02 19.16
CA GLY A 375 -19.10 -26.47 19.18
C GLY A 375 -18.66 -27.13 17.86
N ARG A 376 -19.39 -28.17 17.43
CA ARG A 376 -19.07 -29.01 16.27
C ARG A 376 -20.20 -29.05 15.23
N GLY A 377 -21.38 -28.53 15.53
CA GLY A 377 -22.55 -28.54 14.64
C GLY A 377 -22.99 -27.12 14.26
N LEU A 378 -23.59 -26.96 13.08
CA LEU A 378 -24.32 -25.75 12.69
C LEU A 378 -25.35 -26.03 11.59
N VAL A 379 -26.33 -25.16 11.43
CA VAL A 379 -27.11 -25.05 10.18
C VAL A 379 -26.22 -24.41 9.13
N ASN A 380 -26.02 -25.08 8.00
CA ASN A 380 -25.32 -24.56 6.83
C ASN A 380 -26.06 -24.98 5.57
N THR A 381 -26.64 -24.01 4.85
CA THR A 381 -27.48 -24.29 3.69
C THR A 381 -26.74 -24.34 2.35
N PHE A 382 -25.41 -24.19 2.34
CA PHE A 382 -24.56 -24.28 1.13
C PHE A 382 -24.34 -25.73 0.64
N GLN A 383 -25.34 -26.60 0.79
CA GLN A 383 -25.20 -28.05 0.53
C GLN A 383 -24.98 -28.34 -0.97
N GLY A 384 -23.72 -28.40 -1.40
CA GLY A 384 -23.37 -28.57 -2.82
C GLY A 384 -23.41 -27.27 -3.64
N GLY A 385 -23.36 -26.11 -2.99
CA GLY A 385 -23.40 -24.76 -3.58
C GLY A 385 -24.62 -23.95 -3.14
N ASP A 386 -24.77 -22.73 -3.68
CA ASP A 386 -25.91 -21.83 -3.44
C ASP A 386 -27.23 -22.31 -4.11
N GLY A 387 -27.21 -23.41 -4.87
CA GLY A 387 -28.35 -23.83 -5.67
C GLY A 387 -29.60 -24.28 -4.88
N PRO A 388 -29.46 -25.15 -3.86
CA PRO A 388 -30.59 -25.68 -3.09
C PRO A 388 -31.36 -24.62 -2.30
N GLN A 389 -32.67 -24.81 -2.14
CA GLN A 389 -33.54 -23.91 -1.36
C GLN A 389 -34.34 -24.71 -0.33
N GLY A 390 -34.76 -24.08 0.76
CA GLY A 390 -35.53 -24.72 1.81
C GLY A 390 -35.90 -23.81 2.98
N THR A 391 -36.55 -24.37 3.99
CA THR A 391 -36.89 -23.69 5.24
C THR A 391 -36.86 -24.67 6.41
N ALA A 392 -36.30 -24.26 7.54
CA ALA A 392 -36.34 -25.00 8.80
C ALA A 392 -37.20 -24.24 9.82
N THR A 393 -38.27 -24.86 10.32
CA THR A 393 -39.18 -24.26 11.31
C THR A 393 -39.09 -24.99 12.65
N SER A 394 -38.83 -24.27 13.74
CA SER A 394 -38.70 -24.86 15.08
C SER A 394 -40.03 -25.34 15.67
N LYS A 395 -39.95 -26.12 16.75
CA LYS A 395 -41.08 -26.36 17.67
C LYS A 395 -41.62 -25.03 18.22
N VAL A 396 -42.91 -25.01 18.55
CA VAL A 396 -43.55 -23.88 19.24
C VAL A 396 -42.98 -23.76 20.66
N PHE A 397 -42.68 -22.54 21.08
CA PHE A 397 -42.22 -22.23 22.43
C PHE A 397 -42.86 -20.94 22.96
N THR A 398 -42.82 -20.74 24.27
CA THR A 398 -43.24 -19.49 24.92
C THR A 398 -42.03 -18.63 25.22
N ILE A 399 -42.08 -17.34 24.87
CA ILE A 399 -41.00 -16.38 25.14
C ILE A 399 -41.02 -16.03 26.64
N HIS A 400 -40.12 -16.61 27.42
CA HIS A 400 -40.03 -16.34 28.87
C HIS A 400 -38.96 -15.31 29.23
N ARG A 401 -37.86 -15.28 28.47
CA ARG A 401 -36.73 -14.39 28.72
C ARG A 401 -36.74 -13.20 27.77
N ARG A 402 -36.13 -12.09 28.20
CA ARG A 402 -36.15 -10.82 27.47
C ARG A 402 -35.44 -10.90 26.12
N TYR A 403 -34.34 -11.63 26.02
CA TYR A 403 -33.54 -11.67 24.80
C TYR A 403 -33.52 -13.06 24.17
N LEU A 404 -33.44 -13.08 22.84
CA LEU A 404 -33.11 -14.26 22.03
C LEU A 404 -31.86 -13.93 21.23
N GLY A 405 -30.81 -14.73 21.37
CA GLY A 405 -29.55 -14.58 20.64
C GLY A 405 -29.23 -15.79 19.79
N PHE A 406 -28.50 -15.57 18.69
CA PHE A 406 -27.99 -16.63 17.80
C PHE A 406 -26.76 -16.15 17.03
N LEU A 407 -25.98 -17.10 16.51
CA LEU A 407 -24.88 -16.87 15.59
C LEU A 407 -25.41 -16.96 14.15
N ILE A 408 -25.05 -16.01 13.29
CA ILE A 408 -25.51 -15.96 11.89
C ILE A 408 -24.38 -15.57 10.92
N GLY A 409 -24.31 -16.26 9.79
CA GLY A 409 -23.45 -15.98 8.64
C GLY A 409 -24.19 -16.25 7.31
N GLY A 410 -23.49 -16.17 6.18
CA GLY A 410 -24.07 -16.35 4.84
C GLY A 410 -24.63 -15.05 4.23
N GLY A 411 -25.60 -15.18 3.33
CA GLY A 411 -26.14 -14.11 2.51
C GLY A 411 -26.95 -13.04 3.24
N ASN A 412 -26.95 -11.82 2.70
CA ASN A 412 -27.69 -10.68 3.26
C ASN A 412 -29.11 -10.50 2.68
N LEU A 413 -29.63 -11.48 1.93
CA LEU A 413 -30.87 -11.35 1.18
C LEU A 413 -32.09 -11.43 2.11
N LYS A 414 -32.63 -10.28 2.50
CA LYS A 414 -33.82 -10.19 3.34
C LYS A 414 -34.98 -10.98 2.73
N GLU A 415 -35.70 -11.73 3.57
CA GLU A 415 -36.83 -12.62 3.21
C GLU A 415 -36.46 -13.84 2.35
N GLN A 416 -35.22 -13.94 1.87
CA GLN A 416 -34.75 -15.05 1.05
C GLN A 416 -33.73 -15.92 1.78
N THR A 417 -32.67 -15.34 2.35
CA THR A 417 -31.66 -16.02 3.19
C THR A 417 -31.67 -15.38 4.58
N CYS A 418 -32.56 -15.83 5.46
CA CYS A 418 -32.82 -15.15 6.73
C CYS A 418 -33.26 -16.08 7.85
N ILE A 419 -33.12 -15.62 9.10
CA ILE A 419 -33.78 -16.21 10.27
C ILE A 419 -34.88 -15.27 10.75
N ASN A 420 -36.06 -15.82 11.03
CA ASN A 420 -37.27 -15.12 11.43
C ASN A 420 -37.75 -15.59 12.81
N LEU A 421 -38.27 -14.66 13.61
CA LEU A 421 -39.15 -14.97 14.74
C LEU A 421 -40.60 -14.74 14.31
N ARG A 422 -41.46 -15.73 14.51
CA ARG A 422 -42.89 -15.63 14.23
C ARG A 422 -43.73 -15.75 15.49
N VAL A 423 -44.67 -14.82 15.65
CA VAL A 423 -45.69 -14.83 16.71
C VAL A 423 -47.05 -14.74 16.03
N ASP A 424 -47.99 -15.61 16.41
CA ASP A 424 -49.33 -15.71 15.79
C ASP A 424 -49.29 -15.82 14.25
N GLY A 425 -48.31 -16.55 13.72
CA GLY A 425 -48.10 -16.76 12.28
C GLY A 425 -47.47 -15.58 11.52
N LYS A 426 -47.25 -14.43 12.17
CA LYS A 426 -46.63 -13.25 11.56
C LYS A 426 -45.15 -13.14 11.93
N VAL A 427 -44.31 -12.76 10.97
CA VAL A 427 -42.90 -12.45 11.22
C VAL A 427 -42.82 -11.14 12.02
N VAL A 428 -42.26 -11.19 13.22
CA VAL A 428 -42.10 -10.04 14.12
C VAL A 428 -40.65 -9.58 14.27
N ARG A 429 -39.68 -10.44 13.89
CA ARG A 429 -38.25 -10.12 13.75
C ARG A 429 -37.65 -10.91 12.59
N THR A 430 -36.64 -10.33 11.93
CA THR A 430 -35.85 -10.95 10.87
C THR A 430 -34.39 -10.53 11.01
N ALA A 431 -33.46 -11.46 10.79
CA ALA A 431 -32.03 -11.18 10.65
C ALA A 431 -31.47 -11.89 9.42
N VAL A 432 -30.41 -11.33 8.85
CA VAL A 432 -29.71 -11.83 7.66
C VAL A 432 -28.20 -11.84 7.92
N GLY A 433 -27.45 -12.60 7.12
CA GLY A 433 -25.99 -12.56 7.13
C GLY A 433 -25.43 -11.28 6.49
N LYS A 434 -24.10 -11.22 6.32
CA LYS A 434 -23.39 -10.05 5.77
C LYS A 434 -22.62 -10.37 4.49
N ASN A 435 -22.99 -11.44 3.78
CA ASN A 435 -22.18 -12.03 2.70
C ASN A 435 -20.78 -12.42 3.21
N LEU A 436 -20.76 -13.11 4.36
CA LEU A 436 -19.55 -13.60 5.03
C LEU A 436 -19.81 -14.98 5.60
N GLU A 437 -18.82 -15.87 5.50
CA GLU A 437 -18.92 -17.24 6.08
C GLU A 437 -18.63 -17.29 7.58
N THR A 438 -18.13 -16.20 8.16
CA THR A 438 -17.90 -16.11 9.61
C THR A 438 -19.20 -15.73 10.29
N LEU A 439 -19.69 -16.58 11.21
CA LEU A 439 -20.89 -16.32 11.98
C LEU A 439 -20.63 -15.25 13.03
N GLU A 440 -21.53 -14.27 13.11
CA GLU A 440 -21.51 -13.17 14.07
C GLU A 440 -22.71 -13.26 15.02
N PRO A 441 -22.56 -12.81 16.27
CA PRO A 441 -23.67 -12.79 17.22
C PRO A 441 -24.71 -11.76 16.81
N VAL A 442 -25.98 -12.16 16.85
CA VAL A 442 -27.14 -11.28 16.71
C VAL A 442 -28.09 -11.56 17.87
N SER A 443 -28.72 -10.51 18.40
CA SER A 443 -29.78 -10.65 19.39
C SER A 443 -31.03 -9.85 19.03
N TRP A 444 -32.16 -10.29 19.59
CA TRP A 444 -33.42 -9.59 19.59
C TRP A 444 -33.85 -9.31 21.03
N ASP A 445 -34.19 -8.06 21.35
CA ASP A 445 -34.96 -7.72 22.53
C ASP A 445 -36.45 -8.05 22.26
N LEU A 446 -36.99 -8.88 23.13
CA LEU A 446 -38.32 -9.47 23.10
C LEU A 446 -39.14 -9.08 24.33
N ALA A 447 -38.75 -8.04 25.07
CA ALA A 447 -39.47 -7.58 26.27
C ALA A 447 -40.98 -7.43 26.02
N GLU A 448 -41.38 -6.93 24.86
CA GLU A 448 -42.79 -6.72 24.51
C GLU A 448 -43.52 -8.00 24.04
N LEU A 449 -42.78 -9.08 23.79
CA LEU A 449 -43.30 -10.36 23.32
C LEU A 449 -43.27 -11.45 24.41
N GLN A 450 -42.83 -11.12 25.63
CA GLN A 450 -42.80 -12.07 26.73
C GLN A 450 -44.21 -12.60 27.05
N GLY A 451 -44.32 -13.92 27.17
CA GLY A 451 -45.57 -14.65 27.37
C GLY A 451 -46.24 -15.13 26.08
N ASN A 452 -45.86 -14.63 24.91
CA ASN A 452 -46.44 -15.06 23.64
C ASN A 452 -45.87 -16.41 23.17
N GLN A 453 -46.66 -17.16 22.40
CA GLN A 453 -46.17 -18.35 21.68
C GLN A 453 -45.50 -17.94 20.37
N ALA A 454 -44.35 -18.55 20.08
CA ALA A 454 -43.53 -18.24 18.92
C ALA A 454 -42.92 -19.49 18.27
N VAL A 455 -42.48 -19.33 17.02
CA VAL A 455 -41.60 -20.27 16.30
C VAL A 455 -40.46 -19.51 15.65
N ILE A 456 -39.31 -20.17 15.50
CA ILE A 456 -38.17 -19.67 14.72
C ILE A 456 -38.21 -20.33 13.35
N GLU A 457 -37.97 -19.56 12.30
CA GLU A 457 -37.95 -20.03 10.91
C GLU A 457 -36.64 -19.59 10.26
N ILE A 458 -35.80 -20.53 9.83
CA ILE A 458 -34.59 -20.28 9.04
C ILE A 458 -34.93 -20.55 7.58
N VAL A 459 -34.67 -19.60 6.70
CA VAL A 459 -35.14 -19.57 5.31
C VAL A 459 -33.95 -19.46 4.37
N ASP A 460 -33.95 -20.28 3.33
CA ASP A 460 -33.09 -20.16 2.16
C ASP A 460 -33.90 -20.32 0.87
N LYS A 461 -34.06 -19.25 0.09
CA LYS A 461 -34.89 -19.21 -1.13
C LYS A 461 -34.16 -18.62 -2.33
N SER A 462 -32.85 -18.42 -2.23
CA SER A 462 -32.07 -17.81 -3.31
C SER A 462 -31.14 -18.85 -3.92
N SER A 463 -30.97 -18.79 -5.24
CA SER A 463 -29.94 -19.56 -5.94
C SER A 463 -28.85 -18.67 -6.54
N GLU A 464 -28.85 -17.39 -6.16
CA GLU A 464 -27.85 -16.41 -6.59
C GLU A 464 -26.57 -16.54 -5.75
N ALA A 465 -25.55 -15.76 -6.08
CA ALA A 465 -24.34 -15.71 -5.27
C ALA A 465 -24.67 -15.30 -3.83
N TRP A 466 -24.17 -16.04 -2.84
CA TRP A 466 -24.57 -15.91 -1.43
C TRP A 466 -26.02 -16.34 -1.15
N GLY A 467 -26.60 -17.19 -2.01
CA GLY A 467 -27.87 -17.87 -1.78
C GLY A 467 -27.75 -18.99 -0.76
N HIS A 468 -27.28 -18.67 0.45
CA HIS A 468 -27.25 -19.59 1.59
C HIS A 468 -27.20 -18.82 2.92
N ILE A 469 -27.50 -19.50 4.03
CA ILE A 469 -27.43 -18.98 5.39
C ILE A 469 -26.78 -19.99 6.34
N ASN A 470 -25.96 -19.48 7.26
CA ASN A 470 -25.36 -20.26 8.35
C ASN A 470 -25.96 -19.80 9.68
N ILE A 471 -26.47 -20.71 10.51
CA ILE A 471 -27.02 -20.41 11.84
C ILE A 471 -26.46 -21.37 12.87
N ASP A 472 -26.11 -20.83 14.03
CA ASP A 472 -25.67 -21.65 15.16
C ASP A 472 -26.11 -21.05 16.51
N ARG A 473 -26.13 -21.89 17.55
CA ARG A 473 -26.33 -21.55 18.97
C ARG A 473 -27.42 -20.52 19.23
N ILE A 474 -28.66 -20.95 19.13
CA ILE A 474 -29.84 -20.17 19.52
C ILE A 474 -30.05 -20.30 21.03
N LEU A 475 -30.11 -19.19 21.75
CA LEU A 475 -30.37 -19.18 23.20
C LEU A 475 -31.26 -18.02 23.64
N PHE A 476 -31.87 -18.19 24.80
CA PHE A 476 -32.67 -17.17 25.49
C PHE A 476 -31.92 -16.66 26.71
N SER A 477 -31.98 -15.36 27.00
CA SER A 477 -31.26 -14.75 28.12
C SER A 477 -32.04 -13.58 28.73
N ASP A 478 -31.83 -13.32 30.02
CA ASP A 478 -32.42 -12.15 30.71
C ASP A 478 -31.56 -10.88 30.54
N ILE A 479 -30.36 -11.01 29.97
CA ILE A 479 -29.45 -9.92 29.57
C ILE A 479 -29.04 -10.09 28.10
N PRO A 480 -28.52 -9.05 27.43
CA PRO A 480 -28.02 -9.16 26.06
C PRO A 480 -27.11 -10.38 25.87
N PRO A 481 -27.44 -11.32 24.96
CA PRO A 481 -26.82 -12.64 24.89
C PRO A 481 -25.51 -12.69 24.08
N GLU A 482 -25.17 -11.63 23.35
CA GLU A 482 -24.00 -11.54 22.48
C GLU A 482 -22.69 -12.00 23.15
N PRO A 483 -22.41 -11.64 24.42
CA PRO A 483 -21.21 -12.09 25.13
C PRO A 483 -21.16 -13.61 25.37
N PHE A 484 -22.30 -14.30 25.37
CA PHE A 484 -22.40 -15.73 25.71
C PHE A 484 -22.51 -16.64 24.48
N LEU A 485 -22.79 -16.07 23.31
CA LEU A 485 -22.96 -16.82 22.06
C LEU A 485 -21.64 -17.47 21.63
N LYS A 486 -20.53 -16.75 21.79
CA LYS A 486 -19.17 -17.24 21.54
C LYS A 486 -18.48 -17.42 22.90
N THR A 487 -18.74 -18.52 23.60
CA THR A 487 -18.15 -18.83 24.92
C THR A 487 -16.68 -18.37 25.01
N GLY A 488 -16.41 -17.28 25.74
CA GLY A 488 -15.12 -16.62 25.78
C GLY A 488 -14.58 -16.49 27.20
N THR A 489 -13.33 -16.91 27.42
CA THR A 489 -12.57 -16.75 28.68
C THR A 489 -12.24 -15.29 29.00
N ALA A 490 -12.35 -14.38 28.02
CA ALA A 490 -12.01 -12.96 28.16
C ALA A 490 -13.00 -12.20 29.04
N LEU A 491 -14.31 -12.45 28.91
CA LEU A 491 -15.34 -11.86 29.77
C LEU A 491 -15.16 -12.22 31.25
N GLU A 492 -14.87 -13.48 31.54
CA GLU A 492 -14.63 -13.96 32.91
C GLU A 492 -13.37 -13.31 33.50
N ALA A 493 -12.27 -13.32 32.74
CA ALA A 493 -11.01 -12.69 33.15
C ALA A 493 -11.19 -11.17 33.37
N ALA A 494 -11.89 -10.48 32.47
CA ALA A 494 -12.17 -9.05 32.59
C ALA A 494 -13.09 -8.73 33.78
N ALA A 495 -14.13 -9.52 34.00
CA ALA A 495 -15.05 -9.37 35.14
C ALA A 495 -14.35 -9.61 36.48
N ALA A 496 -13.41 -10.55 36.53
CA ALA A 496 -12.56 -10.83 37.70
C ALA A 496 -11.50 -9.74 37.93
N ALA A 497 -11.00 -9.10 36.86
CA ALA A 497 -10.00 -8.05 36.93
C ALA A 497 -10.56 -6.71 37.42
N LEU A 498 -11.81 -6.38 37.06
CA LEU A 498 -12.55 -5.27 37.65
C LEU A 498 -12.93 -5.62 39.09
N LYS A 499 -12.77 -4.70 40.03
CA LYS A 499 -13.13 -4.91 41.45
C LYS A 499 -14.12 -3.88 42.00
N ILE A 500 -14.88 -3.21 41.13
CA ILE A 500 -15.89 -2.25 41.58
C ILE A 500 -17.11 -2.97 42.17
N GLU A 501 -17.37 -2.81 43.47
CA GLU A 501 -18.58 -3.32 44.16
C GLU A 501 -19.66 -2.24 44.28
N HIS A 502 -20.93 -2.62 44.11
CA HIS A 502 -22.10 -1.74 44.19
C HIS A 502 -23.35 -2.57 44.54
N GLU A 503 -24.37 -1.92 45.11
CA GLU A 503 -25.67 -2.57 45.40
C GLU A 503 -26.59 -2.55 44.18
N SER A 504 -26.68 -1.40 43.51
CA SER A 504 -27.47 -1.23 42.28
C SER A 504 -26.89 -0.15 41.38
N ALA A 505 -27.25 -0.21 40.09
CA ALA A 505 -26.92 0.79 39.09
C ALA A 505 -28.20 1.23 38.38
N GLU A 506 -28.41 2.54 38.27
CA GLU A 506 -29.61 3.14 37.65
C GLU A 506 -29.24 4.36 36.80
N THR A 507 -30.07 4.69 35.81
CA THR A 507 -29.93 5.93 35.04
C THR A 507 -30.49 7.09 35.87
N ALA A 508 -29.71 8.16 35.99
CA ALA A 508 -30.09 9.43 36.59
C ALA A 508 -29.78 10.58 35.63
N THR A 509 -30.42 11.74 35.86
CA THR A 509 -30.24 12.92 35.01
C THR A 509 -29.71 14.08 35.87
N SER A 510 -28.71 14.79 35.35
CA SER A 510 -28.19 16.03 35.93
C SER A 510 -28.84 17.24 35.25
N PRO A 511 -29.10 18.35 35.95
CA PRO A 511 -29.48 19.60 35.30
C PRO A 511 -28.40 20.02 34.30
N ALA A 512 -28.80 20.35 33.08
CA ALA A 512 -27.90 20.63 31.96
C ALA A 512 -26.88 21.75 32.20
N ASP A 513 -27.11 22.63 33.18
CA ASP A 513 -26.26 23.80 33.49
C ASP A 513 -25.39 23.61 34.75
N GLN A 514 -25.37 22.43 35.38
CA GLN A 514 -24.53 22.18 36.56
C GLN A 514 -23.25 21.42 36.19
N ALA A 515 -22.12 22.12 36.29
CA ALA A 515 -20.80 21.51 36.15
C ALA A 515 -20.54 20.49 37.29
N GLY A 516 -19.83 19.41 36.96
CA GLY A 516 -19.36 18.46 37.96
C GLY A 516 -18.41 19.11 38.98
N HIS A 517 -18.32 18.53 40.17
CA HIS A 517 -17.40 18.95 41.22
C HIS A 517 -16.24 17.96 41.33
N ILE A 518 -15.00 18.46 41.33
CA ILE A 518 -13.83 17.62 41.61
C ILE A 518 -13.79 17.24 43.10
N THR A 519 -13.26 16.06 43.40
CA THR A 519 -13.00 15.60 44.77
C THR A 519 -11.57 15.94 45.22
N GLU A 520 -11.24 15.67 46.48
CA GLU A 520 -9.85 15.81 46.98
C GLU A 520 -8.86 14.83 46.33
N ASP A 521 -9.35 13.70 45.82
CA ASP A 521 -8.54 12.68 45.14
C ASP A 521 -8.26 13.03 43.67
N ALA A 522 -8.89 14.08 43.14
CA ALA A 522 -8.77 14.49 41.76
C ALA A 522 -7.43 15.18 41.46
N PRO A 523 -6.83 14.96 40.28
CA PRO A 523 -5.67 15.74 39.86
C PRO A 523 -6.07 17.21 39.66
N GLU A 524 -5.23 18.14 40.13
CA GLU A 524 -5.49 19.59 40.07
C GLU A 524 -5.85 20.08 38.66
N ALA A 525 -5.19 19.52 37.63
CA ALA A 525 -5.45 19.84 36.23
C ALA A 525 -6.91 19.59 35.79
N LEU A 526 -7.62 18.63 36.41
CA LEU A 526 -9.02 18.35 36.09
C LEU A 526 -9.94 19.51 36.49
N GLY A 527 -9.64 20.20 37.59
CA GLY A 527 -10.45 21.33 38.08
C GLY A 527 -10.51 22.51 37.11
N LEU A 528 -9.53 22.62 36.20
CA LEU A 528 -9.44 23.69 35.21
C LEU A 528 -10.32 23.45 33.98
N VAL A 529 -10.71 22.20 33.72
CA VAL A 529 -11.33 21.77 32.45
C VAL A 529 -12.63 21.00 32.65
N LEU A 530 -12.95 20.51 33.86
CA LEU A 530 -14.17 19.71 34.10
C LEU A 530 -15.46 20.43 33.68
N GLY A 531 -15.48 21.77 33.73
CA GLY A 531 -16.60 22.58 33.28
C GLY A 531 -16.90 22.49 31.76
N ASP A 532 -15.97 21.98 30.96
CA ASP A 532 -16.16 21.73 29.53
C ASP A 532 -17.13 20.55 29.29
N TRP A 533 -17.28 19.64 30.26
CA TRP A 533 -18.12 18.46 30.13
C TRP A 533 -19.55 18.75 30.58
N GLN A 534 -20.46 18.82 29.61
CA GLN A 534 -21.89 19.01 29.84
C GLN A 534 -22.56 17.66 30.09
N VAL A 535 -22.80 17.32 31.35
CA VAL A 535 -23.38 16.03 31.75
C VAL A 535 -24.91 16.12 31.76
N GLY A 536 -25.55 15.32 30.90
CA GLY A 536 -26.99 15.10 30.91
C GLY A 536 -27.36 13.87 31.73
N ASP A 537 -27.60 12.75 31.04
CA ASP A 537 -27.84 11.45 31.67
C ASP A 537 -26.53 10.77 32.10
N TYR A 538 -26.56 10.12 33.25
CA TYR A 538 -25.42 9.40 33.82
C TYR A 538 -25.88 8.16 34.60
N THR A 539 -24.94 7.24 34.85
CA THR A 539 -25.16 6.08 35.71
C THR A 539 -24.92 6.43 37.16
N ARG A 540 -25.96 6.36 37.99
CA ARG A 540 -25.83 6.40 39.45
C ARG A 540 -25.55 4.99 39.97
N LEU A 541 -24.48 4.87 40.77
CA LEU A 541 -24.18 3.67 41.55
C LEU A 541 -24.60 3.86 43.00
N VAL A 542 -25.50 3.01 43.49
CA VAL A 542 -25.94 2.99 44.89
C VAL A 542 -25.07 1.99 45.67
N GLY A 543 -24.64 2.38 46.86
CA GLY A 543 -23.82 1.53 47.73
C GLY A 543 -22.39 1.30 47.24
N LEU A 544 -21.83 2.24 46.47
CA LEU A 544 -20.44 2.19 45.99
C LEU A 544 -19.46 2.40 47.15
N ASP A 545 -18.58 1.43 47.41
CA ASP A 545 -17.46 1.56 48.35
C ASP A 545 -16.12 1.61 47.60
N CYS A 546 -15.72 2.80 47.17
CA CYS A 546 -14.47 2.97 46.42
C CYS A 546 -13.22 2.65 47.26
N ALA A 547 -13.24 2.93 48.56
CA ALA A 547 -12.06 2.86 49.41
C ALA A 547 -11.63 1.42 49.72
N ALA A 548 -12.60 0.50 49.89
CA ALA A 548 -12.33 -0.92 50.12
C ALA A 548 -11.62 -1.59 48.92
N ASP A 549 -11.92 -1.14 47.70
CA ASP A 549 -11.49 -1.78 46.45
C ASP A 549 -10.31 -1.05 45.76
N GLY A 550 -9.78 0.00 46.39
CA GLY A 550 -8.67 0.80 45.85
C GLY A 550 -9.07 1.72 44.69
N TYR A 551 -10.36 1.99 44.52
CA TYR A 551 -10.89 2.98 43.59
C TYR A 551 -10.96 4.37 44.25
N ARG A 552 -10.97 5.41 43.43
CA ARG A 552 -11.10 6.81 43.85
C ARG A 552 -12.12 7.50 42.96
N VAL A 553 -13.00 8.27 43.57
CA VAL A 553 -13.93 9.15 42.83
C VAL A 553 -13.17 10.43 42.53
N LEU A 554 -13.06 10.83 41.27
CA LEU A 554 -12.34 12.03 40.83
C LEU A 554 -13.28 13.22 40.60
N ALA A 555 -14.54 12.96 40.26
CA ALA A 555 -15.56 13.99 40.10
C ALA A 555 -16.94 13.46 40.48
N THR A 556 -17.81 14.33 40.96
CA THR A 556 -19.20 14.04 41.31
C THR A 556 -20.17 15.04 40.69
N THR A 557 -21.45 14.70 40.64
CA THR A 557 -22.53 15.66 40.43
C THR A 557 -22.66 16.60 41.63
N ALA A 558 -23.50 17.62 41.52
CA ALA A 558 -23.90 18.47 42.65
C ALA A 558 -24.62 17.70 43.77
N SER A 559 -25.27 16.57 43.47
CA SER A 559 -25.87 15.67 44.47
C SER A 559 -24.86 14.72 45.12
N GLY A 560 -23.60 14.74 44.71
CA GLY A 560 -22.54 13.86 45.22
C GLY A 560 -22.46 12.51 44.54
N ASP A 561 -23.22 12.29 43.45
CA ASP A 561 -23.15 11.04 42.69
C ASP A 561 -21.84 10.99 41.87
N PRO A 562 -21.09 9.87 41.86
CA PRO A 562 -19.84 9.76 41.10
C PRO A 562 -20.03 9.96 39.59
N LEU A 563 -19.18 10.79 38.97
CA LEU A 563 -19.11 11.00 37.52
C LEU A 563 -17.86 10.38 36.90
N LEU A 564 -16.72 10.45 37.61
CA LEU A 564 -15.45 9.88 37.18
C LEU A 564 -14.89 9.02 38.30
N ILE A 565 -14.60 7.75 38.01
CA ILE A 565 -14.01 6.80 38.97
C ILE A 565 -12.73 6.25 38.36
N GLU A 566 -11.65 6.24 39.13
CA GLU A 566 -10.38 5.62 38.73
C GLU A 566 -10.00 4.50 39.69
N GLY A 567 -9.50 3.37 39.19
CA GLY A 567 -8.99 2.31 40.04
C GLY A 567 -8.03 1.33 39.36
N PRO A 568 -7.57 0.31 40.11
CA PRO A 568 -6.67 -0.70 39.61
C PRO A 568 -7.34 -1.61 38.58
N LEU A 569 -6.57 -2.09 37.62
CA LEU A 569 -6.99 -3.12 36.67
C LEU A 569 -5.80 -4.05 36.41
N GLY A 570 -5.69 -5.14 37.17
CA GLY A 570 -4.52 -6.05 37.09
C GLY A 570 -3.18 -5.30 37.23
N LYS A 571 -2.34 -5.35 36.19
CA LYS A 571 -1.07 -4.60 36.08
C LYS A 571 -1.25 -3.15 35.59
N GLY A 572 -2.42 -2.81 35.07
CA GLY A 572 -2.81 -1.49 34.55
C GLY A 572 -3.77 -0.72 35.47
N ARG A 573 -4.42 0.31 34.92
CA ARG A 573 -5.46 1.10 35.59
C ARG A 573 -6.63 1.36 34.65
N ILE A 574 -7.79 1.64 35.23
CA ILE A 574 -9.01 1.98 34.51
C ILE A 574 -9.61 3.28 35.05
N ILE A 575 -10.13 4.11 34.15
CA ILE A 575 -10.95 5.28 34.42
C ILE A 575 -12.32 5.01 33.82
N LEU A 576 -13.38 5.15 34.61
CA LEU A 576 -14.76 4.96 34.21
C LEU A 576 -15.49 6.31 34.28
N ALA A 577 -16.01 6.79 33.17
CA ALA A 577 -16.88 7.95 33.10
C ALA A 577 -18.35 7.51 33.04
N MET A 578 -19.15 7.97 33.98
CA MET A 578 -20.53 7.51 34.17
C MET A 578 -21.53 8.14 33.19
N ALA A 579 -21.07 9.07 32.36
CA ALA A 579 -21.87 9.74 31.34
C ALA A 579 -21.15 9.73 29.99
N SER A 580 -21.89 10.03 28.93
CA SER A 580 -21.38 10.22 27.57
C SER A 580 -20.93 11.67 27.31
N GLY A 581 -20.33 11.89 26.15
CA GLY A 581 -19.86 13.19 25.69
C GLY A 581 -18.63 13.71 26.43
N LEU A 582 -17.77 12.84 26.98
CA LEU A 582 -16.57 13.27 27.71
C LEU A 582 -15.58 13.96 26.75
N PRO A 583 -15.32 15.27 26.88
CA PRO A 583 -14.45 15.98 25.95
C PRO A 583 -12.99 15.54 26.08
N TRP A 584 -12.25 15.61 24.97
CA TRP A 584 -10.81 15.38 24.96
C TRP A 584 -10.05 16.29 25.93
N SER A 585 -10.52 17.55 26.13
CA SER A 585 -9.94 18.50 27.08
C SER A 585 -10.02 18.00 28.53
N VAL A 586 -10.99 17.16 28.87
CA VAL A 586 -11.19 16.58 30.21
C VAL A 586 -10.51 15.23 30.35
N GLY A 587 -10.66 14.35 29.37
CA GLY A 587 -10.10 13.00 29.45
C GLY A 587 -8.59 12.92 29.24
N SER A 588 -8.00 13.83 28.45
CA SER A 588 -6.55 13.79 28.21
C SER A 588 -5.71 14.15 29.44
N PRO A 589 -6.05 15.18 30.26
CA PRO A 589 -5.38 15.38 31.55
C PRO A 589 -5.56 14.23 32.54
N LEU A 590 -6.72 13.56 32.54
CA LEU A 590 -6.97 12.39 33.39
C LEU A 590 -6.02 11.25 33.03
N LEU A 591 -5.93 10.92 31.74
CA LEU A 591 -4.98 9.92 31.25
C LEU A 591 -3.55 10.27 31.65
N LEU A 592 -3.15 11.54 31.51
CA LEU A 592 -1.81 11.99 31.91
C LEU A 592 -1.56 11.88 33.41
N ALA A 593 -2.51 12.24 34.25
CA ALA A 593 -2.40 12.15 35.71
C ALA A 593 -2.33 10.69 36.19
N SER A 594 -3.00 9.77 35.50
CA SER A 594 -3.00 8.33 35.80
C SER A 594 -1.75 7.59 35.33
N ARG A 595 -0.87 8.23 34.53
CA ARG A 595 0.39 7.63 34.09
C ARG A 595 1.41 7.58 35.22
N LYS A 596 2.25 6.53 35.17
CA LYS A 596 3.40 6.38 36.08
C LYS A 596 4.57 7.30 35.73
N THR A 597 4.70 7.68 34.46
CA THR A 597 5.81 8.47 33.94
C THR A 597 5.27 9.79 33.40
N PRO A 598 5.74 10.95 33.87
CA PRO A 598 5.35 12.25 33.32
C PRO A 598 5.81 12.39 31.87
N LEU A 599 5.16 13.26 31.11
CA LEU A 599 5.63 13.66 29.78
C LEU A 599 6.95 14.44 29.88
N GLN A 600 7.82 14.25 28.90
CA GLN A 600 8.93 15.19 28.67
C GLN A 600 8.39 16.51 28.11
N SER A 601 9.16 17.59 28.20
CA SER A 601 8.75 18.93 27.77
C SER A 601 8.42 19.04 26.28
N ASN A 602 8.94 18.12 25.47
CA ASN A 602 8.71 18.02 24.04
C ASN A 602 7.67 16.94 23.68
N GLU A 603 6.93 16.39 24.63
CA GLU A 603 5.94 15.33 24.37
C GLU A 603 4.50 15.84 24.58
N ARG A 604 3.56 15.30 23.80
CA ARG A 604 2.13 15.57 23.92
C ARG A 604 1.31 14.30 23.75
N ILE A 605 0.19 14.23 24.46
CA ILE A 605 -0.81 13.18 24.28
C ILE A 605 -1.74 13.54 23.11
N VAL A 606 -2.08 12.57 22.27
CA VAL A 606 -2.93 12.75 21.08
C VAL A 606 -3.87 11.56 20.90
N PRO A 607 -5.06 11.75 20.30
CA PRO A 607 -5.90 10.64 19.87
C PRO A 607 -5.19 9.82 18.78
N GLY A 608 -5.30 8.49 18.85
CA GLY A 608 -4.67 7.54 17.94
C GLY A 608 -5.62 6.94 16.91
N ALA A 609 -6.69 7.65 16.54
CA ALA A 609 -7.62 7.21 15.49
C ALA A 609 -7.04 7.49 14.09
N GLU A 610 -7.26 6.56 13.15
CA GLU A 610 -6.61 6.59 11.82
C GLU A 610 -7.05 7.77 10.94
N ALA A 611 -8.32 8.18 11.07
CA ALA A 611 -8.91 9.28 10.32
C ALA A 611 -8.52 10.67 10.85
N LEU A 612 -7.86 10.73 12.02
CA LEU A 612 -7.37 11.98 12.59
C LEU A 612 -5.95 12.29 12.09
N GLY A 613 -5.74 13.55 11.78
CA GLY A 613 -4.55 14.07 11.13
C GLY A 613 -4.75 15.53 10.76
N THR A 614 -4.00 16.00 9.78
CA THR A 614 -4.11 17.37 9.26
C THR A 614 -3.93 17.39 7.75
N MET A 615 -4.48 18.42 7.12
CA MET A 615 -4.28 18.75 5.71
C MET A 615 -3.87 20.22 5.60
N ALA A 616 -3.24 20.60 4.49
CA ALA A 616 -2.92 21.99 4.20
C ALA A 616 -3.09 22.29 2.71
N LEU A 617 -3.78 23.38 2.39
CA LEU A 617 -3.81 23.98 1.06
C LEU A 617 -2.93 25.22 1.09
N SER A 618 -1.96 25.30 0.19
CA SER A 618 -1.00 26.42 0.14
C SER A 618 -0.86 26.99 -1.26
N VAL A 619 -0.48 28.27 -1.31
CA VAL A 619 0.01 28.93 -2.52
C VAL A 619 1.28 29.68 -2.20
N LEU A 620 2.29 29.59 -3.06
CA LEU A 620 3.55 30.34 -2.90
C LEU A 620 3.41 31.78 -3.39
N ASP A 621 2.43 32.46 -2.81
CA ASP A 621 2.21 33.90 -2.95
C ASP A 621 1.72 34.44 -1.60
N ALA A 622 2.55 35.27 -0.96
CA ALA A 622 2.23 35.93 0.30
C ALA A 622 1.09 36.94 0.18
N ASN A 623 0.68 37.32 -1.04
CA ASN A 623 -0.40 38.27 -1.31
C ASN A 623 -1.64 37.61 -1.91
N ALA A 624 -1.73 36.27 -1.85
CA ALA A 624 -2.92 35.55 -2.27
C ALA A 624 -4.16 35.99 -1.47
N ASN A 625 -5.28 36.06 -2.17
CA ASN A 625 -6.61 36.23 -1.60
C ASN A 625 -7.07 34.91 -0.98
N VAL A 626 -7.79 34.98 0.15
CA VAL A 626 -8.12 33.81 0.96
C VAL A 626 -9.61 33.74 1.23
N LEU A 627 -10.17 32.55 1.09
CA LEU A 627 -11.51 32.21 1.58
C LEU A 627 -11.37 30.98 2.48
N HIS A 628 -11.25 31.21 3.78
CA HIS A 628 -10.94 30.16 4.75
C HIS A 628 -12.16 29.26 5.06
N ALA A 629 -13.37 29.69 4.70
CA ALA A 629 -14.59 28.89 4.76
C ALA A 629 -15.54 29.28 3.62
N TRP A 630 -16.04 28.27 2.90
CA TRP A 630 -17.16 28.42 1.96
C TRP A 630 -18.00 27.15 1.88
N THR A 631 -19.26 27.32 1.48
CA THR A 631 -20.20 26.22 1.19
C THR A 631 -20.97 26.42 -0.12
N GLU A 632 -20.99 27.64 -0.65
CA GLU A 632 -21.67 28.00 -1.91
C GLU A 632 -20.64 28.42 -2.98
N SER A 633 -20.78 27.92 -4.22
CA SER A 633 -19.81 28.14 -5.29
C SER A 633 -19.69 29.60 -5.75
N GLU A 634 -20.75 30.41 -5.56
CA GLU A 634 -20.72 31.86 -5.86
C GLU A 634 -19.61 32.58 -5.09
N GLN A 635 -19.33 32.17 -3.84
CA GLN A 635 -18.28 32.76 -3.02
C GLN A 635 -16.88 32.53 -3.61
N VAL A 636 -16.69 31.40 -4.31
CA VAL A 636 -15.44 31.07 -5.01
C VAL A 636 -15.32 31.92 -6.28
N VAL A 637 -16.41 32.14 -7.02
CA VAL A 637 -16.41 33.05 -8.17
C VAL A 637 -16.01 34.46 -7.73
N ASP A 638 -16.64 34.99 -6.68
CA ASP A 638 -16.33 36.31 -6.13
C ASP A 638 -14.87 36.43 -5.69
N LEU A 639 -14.29 35.36 -5.13
CA LEU A 639 -12.86 35.31 -4.77
C LEU A 639 -11.97 35.37 -6.02
N LEU A 640 -12.30 34.62 -7.07
CA LEU A 640 -11.48 34.53 -8.29
C LEU A 640 -11.57 35.80 -9.15
N GLU A 641 -12.71 36.48 -9.16
CA GLU A 641 -12.89 37.73 -9.91
C GLU A 641 -12.23 38.94 -9.24
N LYS A 642 -11.83 38.82 -7.96
CA LYS A 642 -10.96 39.81 -7.29
C LYS A 642 -9.53 39.71 -7.82
N THR A 643 -9.20 40.56 -8.80
CA THR A 643 -7.88 40.63 -9.45
C THR A 643 -6.88 41.56 -8.76
N ASP A 644 -7.26 42.17 -7.65
CA ASP A 644 -6.35 42.92 -6.77
C ASP A 644 -6.03 42.06 -5.53
N SER A 645 -4.76 42.05 -5.11
CA SER A 645 -4.35 41.42 -3.85
C SER A 645 -4.84 42.24 -2.66
N VAL A 646 -5.62 41.62 -1.78
CA VAL A 646 -6.07 42.21 -0.52
C VAL A 646 -5.48 41.41 0.63
N GLN A 647 -4.62 42.03 1.44
CA GLN A 647 -4.20 41.44 2.71
C GLN A 647 -5.35 41.54 3.72
N GLU A 648 -6.24 40.55 3.74
CA GLU A 648 -7.19 40.37 4.84
C GLU A 648 -6.50 39.70 6.05
N GLU A 649 -7.03 39.98 7.26
CA GLU A 649 -6.53 39.50 8.55
C GLU A 649 -6.55 37.97 8.70
N VAL A 650 -5.82 37.49 9.71
CA VAL A 650 -5.79 36.09 10.17
C VAL A 650 -7.24 35.62 10.43
N GLY A 651 -7.76 34.76 9.56
CA GLY A 651 -9.11 34.21 9.63
C GLY A 651 -9.14 32.75 10.10
N GLU A 652 -10.24 32.37 10.75
CA GLU A 652 -10.48 31.02 11.22
C GLU A 652 -11.97 30.69 11.16
N ALA A 653 -12.30 29.46 10.78
CA ALA A 653 -13.66 28.96 10.82
C ALA A 653 -13.70 27.53 11.37
N THR A 654 -14.82 27.17 12.01
CA THR A 654 -15.09 25.83 12.52
C THR A 654 -16.45 25.34 12.03
N SER A 655 -16.55 24.08 11.63
CA SER A 655 -17.77 23.47 11.13
C SER A 655 -18.71 23.00 12.25
N HIS A 656 -20.00 22.92 11.92
CA HIS A 656 -21.02 22.30 12.76
C HIS A 656 -20.95 20.78 12.68
N SER A 657 -21.53 20.08 13.67
CA SER A 657 -21.63 18.62 13.66
C SER A 657 -22.32 18.07 12.39
N GLY A 658 -21.79 16.98 11.84
CA GLY A 658 -22.25 16.34 10.60
C GLY A 658 -21.89 17.09 9.32
N GLN A 659 -21.12 18.18 9.42
CA GLN A 659 -20.70 19.01 8.29
C GLN A 659 -19.22 19.39 8.39
N THR A 660 -18.61 19.69 7.25
CA THR A 660 -17.29 20.30 7.15
C THR A 660 -17.37 21.69 6.49
N ILE A 661 -16.22 22.31 6.25
CA ILE A 661 -16.04 23.58 5.56
C ILE A 661 -15.00 23.44 4.46
N ASN A 662 -15.25 24.09 3.32
CA ASN A 662 -14.29 24.16 2.22
C ASN A 662 -13.37 25.38 2.40
N ALA A 663 -12.23 25.37 1.73
CA ALA A 663 -11.29 26.48 1.72
C ALA A 663 -10.82 26.75 0.29
N ALA A 664 -10.55 28.02 -0.03
CA ALA A 664 -10.04 28.42 -1.34
C ALA A 664 -8.94 29.50 -1.22
N LEU A 665 -7.97 29.41 -2.12
CA LEU A 665 -6.90 30.39 -2.32
C LEU A 665 -6.95 30.89 -3.75
N ALA A 666 -6.77 32.20 -3.94
CA ALA A 666 -6.68 32.83 -5.25
C ALA A 666 -5.43 33.71 -5.38
N ALA A 667 -4.68 33.54 -6.46
CA ALA A 667 -3.46 34.28 -6.76
C ALA A 667 -3.69 35.20 -7.96
N PRO A 668 -4.03 36.48 -7.73
CA PRO A 668 -4.25 37.44 -8.79
C PRO A 668 -2.93 37.93 -9.40
N MET A 669 -2.90 38.12 -10.71
CA MET A 669 -1.76 38.66 -11.45
C MET A 669 -2.22 39.44 -12.68
N LYS A 670 -1.31 40.25 -13.23
CA LYS A 670 -1.51 40.97 -14.47
C LYS A 670 -0.43 40.61 -15.47
N LEU A 671 -0.83 40.21 -16.67
CA LEU A 671 0.06 39.81 -17.75
C LEU A 671 0.07 40.87 -18.85
N GLN A 672 1.26 41.31 -19.23
CA GLN A 672 1.48 42.10 -20.44
C GLN A 672 1.31 41.24 -21.70
N PRO A 673 1.13 41.85 -22.89
CA PRO A 673 1.14 41.12 -24.16
C PRO A 673 2.38 40.22 -24.29
N GLY A 674 2.18 38.94 -24.57
CA GLY A 674 3.24 37.93 -24.71
C GLY A 674 3.88 37.45 -23.39
N GLU A 675 3.45 37.96 -22.24
CA GLU A 675 3.99 37.54 -20.94
C GLU A 675 3.42 36.19 -20.49
N SER A 676 4.29 35.37 -19.89
CA SER A 676 3.92 34.14 -19.18
C SER A 676 4.32 34.24 -17.71
N ARG A 677 3.43 33.87 -16.79
CA ARG A 677 3.76 33.73 -15.36
C ARG A 677 3.14 32.47 -14.78
N SER A 678 3.80 31.94 -13.75
CA SER A 678 3.38 30.74 -13.04
C SER A 678 3.11 31.01 -11.57
N VAL A 679 2.15 30.27 -11.01
CA VAL A 679 1.85 30.21 -9.58
C VAL A 679 1.85 28.76 -9.15
N THR A 680 2.48 28.45 -8.02
CA THR A 680 2.53 27.10 -7.48
C THR A 680 1.63 26.97 -6.25
N PHE A 681 0.72 26.01 -6.31
CA PHE A 681 -0.08 25.52 -5.20
C PHE A 681 0.54 24.23 -4.65
N ALA A 682 0.38 24.01 -3.36
CA ALA A 682 0.74 22.76 -2.70
C ALA A 682 -0.43 22.23 -1.89
N MET A 683 -0.66 20.92 -1.98
CA MET A 683 -1.60 20.18 -1.13
C MET A 683 -0.77 19.21 -0.29
N ALA A 684 -0.77 19.38 1.03
CA ALA A 684 -0.01 18.52 1.95
C ALA A 684 -0.95 17.80 2.93
N TRP A 685 -0.52 16.63 3.41
CA TRP A 685 -1.29 15.83 4.36
C TRP A 685 -0.39 15.18 5.41
N HIS A 686 -0.98 14.88 6.56
CA HIS A 686 -0.28 14.21 7.66
C HIS A 686 -1.27 13.42 8.53
N PHE A 687 -1.34 12.11 8.32
CA PHE A 687 -2.24 11.17 9.01
C PHE A 687 -1.43 10.09 9.72
N PRO A 688 -0.97 10.32 10.96
CA PRO A 688 0.12 9.57 11.54
C PRO A 688 -0.30 8.24 12.20
N ASN A 689 -1.59 7.89 12.22
CA ASN A 689 -2.13 6.87 13.12
C ASN A 689 -2.55 5.56 12.45
N VAL A 690 -2.07 5.28 11.24
CA VAL A 690 -2.43 4.04 10.52
C VAL A 690 -2.03 2.78 11.29
N GLN A 691 -2.84 1.73 11.23
CA GLN A 691 -2.45 0.39 11.67
C GLN A 691 -2.57 -0.60 10.51
N ARG A 692 -1.44 -1.18 10.12
CA ARG A 692 -1.37 -2.15 9.01
C ARG A 692 -0.47 -3.30 9.40
N PHE A 693 -1.01 -4.51 9.41
CA PHE A 693 -0.24 -5.74 9.67
C PHE A 693 0.61 -5.69 10.94
N GLN A 694 -0.01 -5.30 12.07
CA GLN A 694 0.65 -5.13 13.37
C GLN A 694 1.73 -4.02 13.43
N HIS A 695 1.99 -3.31 12.33
CA HIS A 695 2.77 -2.07 12.32
C HIS A 695 1.88 -0.85 12.52
N THR A 696 2.46 0.19 13.11
CA THR A 696 1.76 1.45 13.42
C THR A 696 2.44 2.65 12.80
N GLY A 697 1.62 3.63 12.42
CA GLY A 697 2.01 4.94 11.94
C GLY A 697 2.63 4.97 10.55
N ASN A 698 2.87 6.17 10.05
CA ASN A 698 3.51 6.41 8.75
C ASN A 698 4.92 7.00 8.95
N LEU A 699 5.91 6.54 8.18
CA LEU A 699 7.32 6.95 8.33
C LEU A 699 7.52 8.46 8.28
N TYR A 700 6.76 9.17 7.43
CA TYR A 700 6.86 10.63 7.31
C TYR A 700 6.56 11.37 8.63
N SER A 701 5.86 10.75 9.58
CA SER A 701 5.56 11.32 10.90
C SER A 701 6.82 11.50 11.76
N ARG A 702 7.92 10.81 11.43
CA ARG A 702 9.24 11.05 12.02
C ARG A 702 9.86 12.37 11.59
N ARG A 703 9.38 12.99 10.50
CA ARG A 703 9.95 14.19 9.87
C ARG A 703 9.12 15.45 10.00
N TRP A 704 7.80 15.32 10.05
CA TRP A 704 6.90 16.46 10.18
C TRP A 704 5.89 16.21 11.30
N SER A 705 5.47 17.29 11.98
CA SER A 705 4.51 17.23 13.07
C SER A 705 3.06 17.25 12.61
N ASP A 706 2.83 17.79 11.42
CA ASP A 706 1.54 18.08 10.79
C ASP A 706 1.74 18.47 9.31
N ALA A 707 0.64 18.64 8.58
CA ALA A 707 0.64 19.01 7.16
C ALA A 707 1.13 20.43 6.89
N THR A 708 1.03 21.35 7.86
CA THR A 708 1.59 22.71 7.70
C THR A 708 3.11 22.66 7.68
N ALA A 709 3.74 21.85 8.54
CA ALA A 709 5.18 21.63 8.52
C ALA A 709 5.67 21.00 7.21
N VAL A 710 4.86 20.14 6.58
CA VAL A 710 5.15 19.59 5.24
C VAL A 710 5.07 20.70 4.19
N ALA A 711 4.02 21.53 4.24
CA ALA A 711 3.83 22.63 3.31
C ALA A 711 4.95 23.68 3.40
N ASP A 712 5.40 24.01 4.62
CA ASP A 712 6.55 24.90 4.84
C ASP A 712 7.83 24.32 4.20
N TYR A 713 8.10 23.03 4.41
CA TYR A 713 9.26 22.37 3.81
C TYR A 713 9.23 22.38 2.27
N LEU A 714 8.05 22.14 1.69
CA LEU A 714 7.85 22.20 0.24
C LEU A 714 8.10 23.62 -0.30
N ALA A 715 7.67 24.65 0.42
CA ALA A 715 7.89 26.05 0.02
C ALA A 715 9.36 26.45 0.12
N ASP A 716 10.00 26.14 1.26
CA ASP A 716 11.41 26.47 1.53
C ASP A 716 12.39 25.79 0.57
N ASN A 717 11.96 24.71 -0.08
CA ASN A 717 12.78 23.90 -0.99
C ASN A 717 12.20 23.79 -2.41
N LEU A 718 11.18 24.58 -2.77
CA LEU A 718 10.42 24.38 -4.02
C LEU A 718 11.33 24.33 -5.25
N ASP A 719 12.21 25.32 -5.41
CA ASP A 719 13.06 25.43 -6.61
C ASP A 719 13.97 24.21 -6.76
N ALA A 720 14.57 23.74 -5.67
CA ALA A 720 15.43 22.57 -5.69
C ALA A 720 14.64 21.28 -5.95
N LEU A 721 13.52 21.06 -5.24
CA LEU A 721 12.67 19.89 -5.43
C LEU A 721 12.13 19.82 -6.86
N TRP A 722 11.71 20.96 -7.40
CA TRP A 722 11.18 21.06 -8.75
C TRP A 722 12.25 20.75 -9.78
N ARG A 723 13.37 21.47 -9.74
CA ARG A 723 14.45 21.31 -10.73
C ARG A 723 15.11 19.95 -10.68
N ARG A 724 15.25 19.32 -9.50
CA ARG A 724 15.81 17.96 -9.40
C ARG A 724 14.87 16.92 -10.01
N THR A 725 13.56 17.05 -9.79
CA THR A 725 12.58 16.14 -10.39
C THR A 725 12.49 16.32 -11.91
N GLU A 726 12.51 17.58 -12.37
CA GLU A 726 12.56 17.91 -13.79
C GLU A 726 13.86 17.40 -14.44
N LEU A 727 15.01 17.55 -13.78
CA LEU A 727 16.28 17.02 -14.25
C LEU A 727 16.24 15.51 -14.41
N TYR A 728 15.63 14.78 -13.47
CA TYR A 728 15.43 13.33 -13.60
C TYR A 728 14.56 13.00 -14.82
N GLN A 729 13.38 13.62 -14.95
CA GLN A 729 12.48 13.42 -16.08
C GLN A 729 13.21 13.70 -17.41
N GLN A 730 13.86 14.85 -17.53
CA GLN A 730 14.62 15.24 -18.72
C GLN A 730 15.73 14.23 -19.03
N THR A 731 16.50 13.79 -18.04
CA THR A 731 17.58 12.82 -18.25
C THR A 731 17.03 11.47 -18.74
N LEU A 732 15.90 11.02 -18.19
CA LEU A 732 15.22 9.80 -18.64
C LEU A 732 14.81 9.91 -20.11
N TYR A 733 14.12 10.99 -20.49
CA TYR A 733 13.64 11.19 -21.87
C TYR A 733 14.74 11.64 -22.86
N GLN A 734 15.90 12.08 -22.39
CA GLN A 734 17.08 12.28 -23.23
C GLN A 734 17.68 10.97 -23.72
N SER A 735 17.35 9.82 -23.12
CA SER A 735 17.76 8.51 -23.62
C SER A 735 17.25 8.26 -25.03
N ASN A 736 18.05 7.71 -25.95
CA ASN A 736 17.59 7.36 -27.31
C ASN A 736 17.04 5.93 -27.41
N LEU A 737 16.44 5.42 -26.34
CA LEU A 737 15.79 4.11 -26.29
C LEU A 737 14.47 4.11 -27.08
N PRO A 738 13.91 2.94 -27.43
CA PRO A 738 12.59 2.85 -28.04
C PRO A 738 11.52 3.57 -27.19
N GLU A 739 10.61 4.29 -27.83
CA GLU A 739 9.56 5.08 -27.15
C GLU A 739 8.68 4.21 -26.25
N GLU A 740 8.37 3.00 -26.68
CA GLU A 740 7.56 2.03 -25.94
C GLU A 740 8.26 1.55 -24.65
N PHE A 741 9.60 1.57 -24.62
CA PHE A 741 10.38 1.19 -23.43
C PHE A 741 10.42 2.36 -22.44
N LEU A 742 10.62 3.59 -22.93
CA LEU A 742 10.60 4.79 -22.10
C LEU A 742 9.24 4.98 -21.42
N ASP A 743 8.14 4.78 -22.16
CA ASP A 743 6.78 4.84 -21.62
C ASP A 743 6.56 3.78 -20.51
N ALA A 744 6.94 2.53 -20.76
CA ALA A 744 6.82 1.44 -19.77
C ALA A 744 7.65 1.71 -18.51
N MET A 745 8.90 2.16 -18.67
CA MET A 745 9.79 2.40 -17.54
C MET A 745 9.35 3.60 -16.69
N ALA A 746 8.97 4.71 -17.34
CA ALA A 746 8.59 5.94 -16.64
C ALA A 746 7.28 5.75 -15.87
N THR A 747 6.23 5.26 -16.54
CA THR A 747 4.87 5.19 -15.98
C THR A 747 4.74 4.19 -14.84
N GLN A 748 5.41 3.04 -14.90
CA GLN A 748 5.27 2.00 -13.87
C GLN A 748 5.99 2.33 -12.55
N THR A 749 6.86 3.35 -12.52
CA THR A 749 7.47 3.81 -11.27
C THR A 749 6.44 4.34 -10.25
N VAL A 750 5.25 4.71 -10.72
CA VAL A 750 4.13 5.19 -9.91
C VAL A 750 3.61 4.15 -8.90
N ILE A 751 3.87 2.85 -9.11
CA ILE A 751 3.43 1.78 -8.19
C ILE A 751 4.01 1.96 -6.78
N LEU A 752 5.21 2.53 -6.66
CA LEU A 752 5.85 2.82 -5.36
C LEU A 752 5.14 3.95 -4.59
N ARG A 753 4.35 4.75 -5.32
CA ARG A 753 3.69 5.98 -4.87
C ARG A 753 2.17 5.86 -4.83
N GLY A 754 1.64 4.81 -5.44
CA GLY A 754 0.24 4.43 -5.38
C GLY A 754 -0.10 3.64 -4.11
N PRO A 755 -1.33 3.10 -4.04
CA PRO A 755 -1.83 2.36 -2.88
C PRO A 755 -1.13 1.02 -2.61
N THR A 756 -0.25 0.57 -3.51
CA THR A 756 0.45 -0.71 -3.39
C THR A 756 1.47 -0.72 -2.26
N CYS A 757 2.09 0.42 -1.94
CA CYS A 757 3.17 0.48 -0.95
C CYS A 757 2.80 1.35 0.26
N PHE A 758 3.28 0.94 1.44
CA PHE A 758 3.24 1.76 2.65
C PHE A 758 4.56 1.65 3.40
N TRP A 759 4.86 2.71 4.16
CA TRP A 759 6.05 2.74 4.99
C TRP A 759 5.65 3.10 6.41
N SER A 760 5.78 2.12 7.29
CA SER A 760 5.35 2.27 8.68
C SER A 760 6.32 3.09 9.52
N GLU A 761 5.82 3.67 10.62
CA GLU A 761 6.61 4.54 11.48
C GLU A 761 7.78 3.82 12.16
N ASP A 762 7.76 2.51 12.34
CA ASP A 762 8.89 1.74 12.90
C ASP A 762 10.02 1.46 11.88
N GLY A 763 9.76 1.73 10.59
CA GLY A 763 10.70 1.57 9.50
C GLY A 763 10.40 0.43 8.54
N TYR A 764 9.40 -0.39 8.80
CA TYR A 764 9.05 -1.48 7.90
C TYR A 764 8.39 -0.95 6.61
N PHE A 765 8.98 -1.30 5.46
CA PHE A 765 8.40 -1.08 4.14
C PHE A 765 7.62 -2.32 3.70
N GLY A 766 6.34 -2.13 3.40
CA GLY A 766 5.45 -3.19 2.93
C GLY A 766 4.82 -2.85 1.59
N GLY A 767 4.86 -3.79 0.65
CA GLY A 767 4.18 -3.69 -0.64
C GLY A 767 3.19 -4.83 -0.86
N PHE A 768 1.95 -4.54 -1.27
CA PHE A 768 1.02 -5.56 -1.77
C PHE A 768 1.50 -6.16 -3.10
N GLU A 769 0.94 -7.30 -3.53
CA GLU A 769 1.11 -7.78 -4.91
C GLU A 769 0.45 -6.80 -5.89
N GLY A 770 -0.79 -6.42 -5.57
CA GLY A 770 -1.54 -5.33 -6.18
C GLY A 770 -2.44 -4.67 -5.15
N SER A 771 -2.96 -3.50 -5.47
CA SER A 771 -3.84 -2.74 -4.59
C SER A 771 -5.23 -3.40 -4.43
N TYR A 772 -6.01 -2.92 -3.45
CA TYR A 772 -7.40 -3.35 -3.18
C TYR A 772 -7.58 -4.77 -2.65
N GLY A 773 -6.72 -5.19 -1.73
CA GLY A 773 -6.84 -6.49 -1.07
C GLY A 773 -6.29 -7.67 -1.88
N CYS A 774 -5.58 -7.40 -2.98
CA CYS A 774 -4.84 -8.41 -3.71
C CYS A 774 -3.57 -8.78 -2.91
N CYS A 775 -3.67 -9.91 -2.19
CA CYS A 775 -2.58 -10.69 -1.61
C CYS A 775 -1.51 -9.90 -0.82
N PRO A 776 -1.46 -10.05 0.51
CA PRO A 776 -0.69 -9.14 1.36
C PRO A 776 0.82 -9.38 1.29
N LEU A 777 1.54 -8.25 1.23
CA LEU A 777 2.88 -7.98 1.74
C LEU A 777 4.09 -8.75 1.17
N ASN A 778 4.98 -7.97 0.54
CA ASN A 778 6.34 -8.30 0.11
C ASN A 778 6.43 -9.71 -0.51
N CYS A 779 5.39 -10.06 -1.27
CA CYS A 779 5.20 -11.40 -1.78
C CYS A 779 6.38 -11.78 -2.68
N THR A 780 7.18 -12.74 -2.22
CA THR A 780 8.54 -12.92 -2.75
C THR A 780 8.53 -13.32 -4.22
N HIS A 781 7.51 -14.06 -4.67
CA HIS A 781 7.39 -14.52 -6.05
C HIS A 781 6.86 -13.47 -7.02
N VAL A 782 6.18 -12.41 -6.54
CA VAL A 782 5.77 -11.27 -7.38
C VAL A 782 6.88 -10.22 -7.43
N TRP A 783 7.40 -9.87 -6.26
CA TRP A 783 8.54 -8.95 -6.12
C TRP A 783 9.84 -9.51 -6.69
N ASN A 784 9.88 -10.82 -7.01
CA ASN A 784 10.89 -11.45 -7.87
C ASN A 784 11.11 -10.66 -9.18
N TYR A 785 10.05 -10.20 -9.82
CA TYR A 785 10.15 -9.51 -11.10
C TYR A 785 10.47 -8.03 -10.92
N ALA A 786 10.20 -7.45 -9.75
CA ALA A 786 10.33 -6.03 -9.52
C ALA A 786 11.81 -5.58 -9.50
N GLN A 787 12.16 -4.67 -10.40
CA GLN A 787 13.53 -4.18 -10.59
C GLN A 787 13.67 -2.68 -10.32
N THR A 788 12.61 -1.89 -10.51
CA THR A 788 12.59 -0.43 -10.37
C THR A 788 12.94 0.05 -8.96
N HIS A 789 12.29 -0.51 -7.91
CA HIS A 789 12.40 -0.01 -6.54
C HIS A 789 13.85 -0.01 -6.04
N ALA A 790 14.57 -1.10 -6.25
CA ALA A 790 15.95 -1.24 -5.78
C ALA A 790 16.94 -0.38 -6.58
N ARG A 791 16.68 -0.09 -7.86
CA ARG A 791 17.59 0.71 -8.69
C ARG A 791 17.38 2.21 -8.56
N LEU A 792 16.15 2.65 -8.33
CA LEU A 792 15.85 4.05 -8.08
C LEU A 792 15.97 4.43 -6.59
N PHE A 793 15.62 3.51 -5.69
CA PHE A 793 15.64 3.72 -4.25
C PHE A 793 16.24 2.49 -3.52
N PRO A 794 17.58 2.30 -3.57
CA PRO A 794 18.26 1.15 -2.99
C PRO A 794 17.90 0.86 -1.52
N ASP A 795 17.60 1.89 -0.72
CA ASP A 795 17.15 1.73 0.66
C ASP A 795 15.88 0.90 0.78
N VAL A 796 14.94 1.04 -0.17
CA VAL A 796 13.69 0.26 -0.21
C VAL A 796 14.02 -1.21 -0.49
N GLY A 797 14.89 -1.48 -1.46
CA GLY A 797 15.35 -2.84 -1.78
C GLY A 797 16.02 -3.50 -0.57
N ARG A 798 16.95 -2.79 0.07
CA ARG A 798 17.66 -3.24 1.28
C ARG A 798 16.72 -3.48 2.46
N ASN A 799 15.74 -2.59 2.67
CA ASN A 799 14.71 -2.77 3.71
C ASN A 799 13.95 -4.09 3.53
N MET A 800 13.50 -4.39 2.30
CA MET A 800 12.82 -5.66 2.00
C MET A 800 13.73 -6.88 2.21
N ARG A 801 15.04 -6.76 1.98
CA ARG A 801 16.00 -7.85 2.27
C ARG A 801 16.19 -8.08 3.76
N VAL A 802 16.20 -7.01 4.58
CA VAL A 802 16.20 -7.15 6.05
C VAL A 802 14.93 -7.89 6.48
N SER A 803 13.76 -7.52 5.93
CA SER A 803 12.51 -8.23 6.21
C SER A 803 12.61 -9.72 5.87
N ASN A 804 13.15 -10.06 4.71
CA ASN A 804 13.27 -11.46 4.27
C ASN A 804 14.29 -12.30 5.06
N PHE A 805 15.47 -11.75 5.38
CA PHE A 805 16.59 -12.53 5.95
C PHE A 805 16.81 -12.35 7.45
N VAL A 806 16.20 -11.33 8.07
CA VAL A 806 16.34 -11.03 9.51
C VAL A 806 14.99 -11.16 10.22
N THR A 807 13.95 -10.51 9.72
CA THR A 807 12.66 -10.40 10.43
C THR A 807 11.77 -11.63 10.25
N PHE A 808 11.57 -12.06 9.00
CA PHE A 808 10.58 -13.08 8.64
C PHE A 808 11.17 -14.41 8.18
N LEU A 809 12.50 -14.56 8.22
CA LEU A 809 13.16 -15.83 7.91
C LEU A 809 12.71 -16.94 8.88
N HIS A 810 12.45 -18.13 8.37
CA HIS A 810 12.17 -19.30 9.21
C HIS A 810 13.45 -19.79 9.90
N GLU A 811 13.28 -20.47 11.03
CA GLU A 811 14.40 -21.13 11.73
C GLU A 811 15.09 -22.20 10.89
N SER A 812 14.45 -22.71 9.84
CA SER A 812 15.05 -23.64 8.87
C SER A 812 15.94 -22.95 7.82
N GLY A 813 15.79 -21.64 7.59
CA GLY A 813 16.36 -20.93 6.44
C GLY A 813 15.37 -20.68 5.31
N GLU A 814 14.18 -21.27 5.38
CA GLU A 814 13.11 -21.01 4.42
C GLU A 814 12.60 -19.56 4.52
N THR A 815 12.43 -18.89 3.39
CA THR A 815 11.74 -17.58 3.34
C THR A 815 10.24 -17.79 3.34
N SER A 816 9.49 -16.99 4.08
CA SER A 816 8.04 -16.97 3.90
C SER A 816 7.69 -16.29 2.57
N HIS A 817 6.87 -16.93 1.73
CA HIS A 817 6.48 -16.31 0.45
C HIS A 817 5.57 -15.08 0.63
N ARG A 818 4.96 -14.93 1.82
CA ARG A 818 4.23 -13.74 2.28
C ARG A 818 4.61 -13.44 3.72
N GLU A 819 4.90 -12.19 4.02
CA GLU A 819 5.34 -11.79 5.36
C GLU A 819 4.19 -11.85 6.38
N HIS A 820 4.52 -11.70 7.68
CA HIS A 820 3.58 -11.70 8.83
C HIS A 820 2.85 -13.02 9.14
N GLY A 821 3.00 -14.04 8.29
CA GLY A 821 2.62 -15.42 8.56
C GLY A 821 3.78 -16.39 8.26
N ARG A 822 3.76 -17.58 8.85
CA ARG A 822 4.73 -18.65 8.52
C ARG A 822 4.26 -19.45 7.29
N HIS A 823 4.36 -18.86 6.12
CA HIS A 823 4.01 -19.54 4.87
C HIS A 823 5.23 -20.33 4.35
N GLY A 824 5.01 -21.50 3.73
CA GLY A 824 6.09 -22.23 3.06
C GLY A 824 6.66 -21.43 1.88
N ALA A 825 7.91 -21.64 1.50
CA ALA A 825 8.51 -20.91 0.40
C ALA A 825 7.87 -21.29 -0.95
N PHE A 826 7.66 -20.28 -1.79
CA PHE A 826 7.59 -20.47 -3.24
C PHE A 826 9.02 -20.40 -3.76
N ILE A 827 9.44 -21.40 -4.52
CA ILE A 827 10.85 -21.68 -4.78
C ILE A 827 11.47 -20.63 -5.69
N ASP A 828 10.73 -20.17 -6.70
CA ASP A 828 11.11 -19.02 -7.53
C ASP A 828 11.31 -17.75 -6.69
N GLY A 829 10.36 -17.42 -5.81
CA GLY A 829 10.46 -16.27 -4.90
C GLY A 829 11.61 -16.40 -3.89
N HIS A 830 11.90 -17.60 -3.40
CA HIS A 830 13.03 -17.87 -2.51
C HIS A 830 14.37 -17.65 -3.21
N CYS A 831 14.53 -18.18 -4.42
CA CYS A 831 15.70 -17.93 -5.26
C CYS A 831 15.87 -16.43 -5.54
N ALA A 832 14.78 -15.75 -5.90
CA ALA A 832 14.77 -14.32 -6.16
C ALA A 832 15.23 -13.49 -4.96
N CYS A 833 14.94 -13.93 -3.74
CA CYS A 833 15.42 -13.25 -2.55
C CYS A 833 16.94 -13.27 -2.43
N ILE A 834 17.59 -14.38 -2.80
CA ILE A 834 19.04 -14.56 -2.79
C ILE A 834 19.68 -13.74 -3.91
N GLU A 835 19.10 -13.77 -5.11
CA GLU A 835 19.55 -12.98 -6.27
C GLU A 835 19.43 -11.48 -5.98
N ALA A 836 18.31 -11.06 -5.38
CA ALA A 836 18.13 -9.69 -4.90
C ALA A 836 19.21 -9.30 -3.89
N ALA A 837 19.52 -10.14 -2.88
CA ALA A 837 20.58 -9.82 -1.92
C ALA A 837 21.92 -9.45 -2.59
N TYR A 838 22.26 -10.11 -3.71
CA TYR A 838 23.42 -9.76 -4.52
C TYR A 838 23.22 -8.44 -5.30
N ARG A 839 22.05 -8.21 -5.89
CA ARG A 839 21.68 -6.92 -6.50
C ARG A 839 21.83 -5.76 -5.52
N GLU A 840 21.27 -5.87 -4.31
CA GLU A 840 21.34 -4.82 -3.30
C GLU A 840 22.78 -4.58 -2.82
N HIS A 841 23.59 -5.64 -2.74
CA HIS A 841 25.02 -5.51 -2.46
C HIS A 841 25.77 -4.78 -3.60
N GLN A 842 25.54 -5.14 -4.86
CA GLN A 842 26.12 -4.44 -6.02
C GLN A 842 25.71 -2.97 -6.10
N LEU A 843 24.53 -2.62 -5.58
CA LEU A 843 24.00 -1.25 -5.51
C LEU A 843 24.35 -0.54 -4.19
N SER A 844 25.20 -1.12 -3.34
CA SER A 844 25.69 -0.49 -2.11
C SER A 844 27.06 0.16 -2.32
N ALA A 845 27.41 1.13 -1.48
CA ALA A 845 28.75 1.73 -1.49
C ALA A 845 29.81 0.88 -0.76
N ASP A 846 29.37 -0.08 0.06
CA ASP A 846 30.21 -0.96 0.87
C ASP A 846 29.49 -2.28 1.24
N ASP A 847 30.17 -3.15 1.99
CA ASP A 847 29.63 -4.47 2.39
C ASP A 847 28.78 -4.45 3.67
N LYS A 848 28.56 -3.31 4.33
CA LYS A 848 27.95 -3.30 5.69
C LYS A 848 26.55 -3.91 5.69
N PHE A 849 25.77 -3.58 4.66
CA PHE A 849 24.45 -4.16 4.46
C PHE A 849 24.53 -5.69 4.31
N LEU A 850 25.43 -6.19 3.44
CA LEU A 850 25.60 -7.62 3.24
C LEU A 850 26.02 -8.33 4.53
N ARG A 851 26.97 -7.78 5.29
CA ARG A 851 27.42 -8.35 6.58
C ARG A 851 26.27 -8.52 7.57
N THR A 852 25.28 -7.63 7.52
CA THR A 852 24.09 -7.66 8.39
C THR A 852 23.16 -8.82 8.03
N ILE A 853 22.93 -9.08 6.73
CA ILE A 853 21.98 -10.11 6.28
C ILE A 853 22.63 -11.48 5.98
N TRP A 854 23.96 -11.54 5.85
CA TRP A 854 24.69 -12.73 5.41
C TRP A 854 24.34 -14.02 6.16
N PRO A 855 24.22 -14.03 7.51
CA PRO A 855 23.84 -15.26 8.23
C PRO A 855 22.49 -15.82 7.77
N GLY A 856 21.52 -14.94 7.47
CA GLY A 856 20.22 -15.32 6.94
C GLY A 856 20.31 -15.81 5.50
N VAL A 857 21.04 -15.09 4.64
CA VAL A 857 21.25 -15.47 3.23
C VAL A 857 21.89 -16.85 3.12
N LYS A 858 23.00 -17.10 3.82
CA LYS A 858 23.70 -18.39 3.79
C LYS A 858 22.76 -19.53 4.20
N LYS A 859 22.01 -19.33 5.28
CA LYS A 859 21.04 -20.31 5.78
C LYS A 859 19.94 -20.60 4.77
N SER A 860 19.46 -19.58 4.04
CA SER A 860 18.49 -19.76 2.96
C SER A 860 19.04 -20.59 1.81
N VAL A 861 20.27 -20.32 1.37
CA VAL A 861 20.90 -21.11 0.30
C VAL A 861 21.10 -22.57 0.73
N ASP A 862 21.54 -22.80 1.96
CA ASP A 862 21.68 -24.15 2.51
C ASP A 862 20.33 -24.88 2.53
N TRP A 863 19.27 -24.22 3.01
CA TRP A 863 17.91 -24.79 2.98
C TRP A 863 17.45 -25.11 1.56
N LEU A 864 17.68 -24.21 0.60
CA LEU A 864 17.30 -24.39 -0.79
C LEU A 864 17.96 -25.63 -1.38
N VAL A 865 19.27 -25.80 -1.19
CA VAL A 865 20.00 -26.99 -1.64
C VAL A 865 19.47 -28.25 -0.95
N GLU A 866 19.35 -28.25 0.38
CA GLU A 866 18.95 -29.43 1.14
C GLU A 866 17.50 -29.87 0.85
N LYS A 867 16.60 -28.91 0.64
CA LYS A 867 15.18 -29.18 0.45
C LYS A 867 14.82 -29.51 -1.00
N ILE A 868 15.40 -28.78 -1.95
CA ILE A 868 14.97 -28.81 -3.37
C ILE A 868 15.93 -29.64 -4.23
N ASP A 869 17.19 -29.80 -3.82
CA ASP A 869 18.20 -30.61 -4.51
C ASP A 869 18.98 -31.46 -3.49
N PRO A 870 18.30 -32.37 -2.74
CA PRO A 870 18.91 -33.10 -1.63
C PRO A 870 20.10 -33.97 -2.05
N ASN A 871 20.20 -34.28 -3.34
CA ASN A 871 21.28 -35.08 -3.92
C ASN A 871 22.45 -34.23 -4.47
N GLY A 872 22.37 -32.90 -4.41
CA GLY A 872 23.40 -31.96 -4.90
C GLY A 872 23.70 -32.14 -6.40
N ARG A 873 22.66 -32.44 -7.17
CA ARG A 873 22.70 -32.78 -8.59
C ARG A 873 22.59 -31.57 -9.51
N GLY A 874 22.21 -30.42 -8.96
CA GLY A 874 21.97 -29.18 -9.68
C GLY A 874 20.63 -29.16 -10.43
N VAL A 875 19.69 -30.04 -10.08
CA VAL A 875 18.37 -30.15 -10.71
C VAL A 875 17.32 -30.21 -9.61
N PRO A 876 16.42 -29.21 -9.51
CA PRO A 876 15.30 -29.27 -8.58
C PRO A 876 14.45 -30.54 -8.73
N GLU A 877 14.11 -31.16 -7.61
CA GLU A 877 13.33 -32.40 -7.53
C GLU A 877 12.02 -32.20 -6.75
N GLY A 878 11.06 -33.12 -6.89
CA GLY A 878 9.80 -33.07 -6.14
C GLY A 878 8.88 -31.91 -6.55
N HIS A 879 7.91 -31.59 -5.68
CA HIS A 879 6.92 -30.54 -5.91
C HIS A 879 7.48 -29.17 -5.51
N GLN A 880 7.47 -28.24 -6.46
CA GLN A 880 8.07 -26.91 -6.36
C GLN A 880 6.98 -25.85 -6.49
N ALA A 881 6.49 -25.36 -5.35
CA ALA A 881 5.52 -24.26 -5.29
C ALA A 881 6.09 -22.97 -5.90
N ASN A 882 5.28 -22.20 -6.61
CA ASN A 882 5.76 -21.09 -7.46
C ASN A 882 4.69 -20.02 -7.75
N THR A 883 5.10 -18.91 -8.38
CA THR A 883 4.27 -17.73 -8.70
C THR A 883 2.96 -18.01 -9.45
N TYR A 884 2.76 -19.20 -10.01
CA TYR A 884 1.50 -19.57 -10.67
C TYR A 884 0.47 -20.17 -9.70
N ASP A 885 0.61 -19.85 -8.41
CA ASP A 885 -0.24 -20.29 -7.28
C ASP A 885 -0.44 -21.81 -7.23
N THR A 886 0.59 -22.53 -7.66
CA THR A 886 0.60 -23.98 -7.74
C THR A 886 2.03 -24.52 -7.62
N SER A 887 2.18 -25.84 -7.65
CA SER A 887 3.46 -26.51 -7.86
C SER A 887 3.62 -27.04 -9.27
N VAL A 888 4.86 -26.99 -9.77
CA VAL A 888 5.37 -27.87 -10.82
C VAL A 888 6.17 -29.00 -10.16
N SER A 889 6.30 -30.15 -10.80
CA SER A 889 7.01 -31.32 -10.29
C SER A 889 8.22 -31.68 -11.15
N GLY A 890 9.27 -32.19 -10.51
CA GLY A 890 10.41 -32.79 -11.21
C GLY A 890 11.27 -31.77 -11.97
N ALA A 891 12.01 -32.26 -12.95
CA ALA A 891 13.02 -31.48 -13.64
C ALA A 891 12.38 -30.51 -14.65
N ASN A 892 12.64 -29.22 -14.48
CA ASN A 892 12.09 -28.14 -15.31
C ASN A 892 13.06 -26.95 -15.29
N THR A 893 13.09 -26.13 -16.35
CA THR A 893 13.99 -24.95 -16.39
C THR A 893 13.35 -23.67 -15.89
N PHE A 894 12.04 -23.62 -15.65
CA PHE A 894 11.41 -22.47 -14.99
C PHE A 894 12.04 -22.26 -13.60
N ILE A 895 11.87 -23.21 -12.69
CA ILE A 895 12.52 -23.19 -11.36
C ILE A 895 14.00 -23.57 -11.48
N GLY A 896 14.33 -24.49 -12.38
CA GLY A 896 15.70 -24.98 -12.55
C GLY A 896 16.70 -23.90 -12.94
N SER A 897 16.34 -22.98 -13.85
CA SER A 897 17.21 -21.85 -14.20
C SER A 897 17.36 -20.88 -13.03
N GLN A 898 16.26 -20.56 -12.33
CA GLN A 898 16.28 -19.66 -11.18
C GLN A 898 17.17 -20.21 -10.05
N TYR A 899 17.10 -21.52 -9.78
CA TYR A 899 17.97 -22.20 -8.83
C TYR A 899 19.45 -22.06 -9.19
N LEU A 900 19.81 -22.25 -10.47
CA LEU A 900 21.21 -22.09 -10.92
C LEU A 900 21.70 -20.64 -10.81
N SER A 901 20.83 -19.68 -11.07
CA SER A 901 21.12 -18.25 -10.92
C SER A 901 21.30 -17.86 -9.45
N ALA A 902 20.41 -18.33 -8.55
CA ALA A 902 20.55 -18.12 -7.12
C ALA A 902 21.84 -18.72 -6.56
N LEU A 903 22.26 -19.91 -7.03
CA LEU A 903 23.57 -20.48 -6.65
C LEU A 903 24.74 -19.63 -7.18
N ALA A 904 24.62 -19.01 -8.35
CA ALA A 904 25.65 -18.12 -8.88
C ALA A 904 25.76 -16.83 -8.04
N ALA A 905 24.63 -16.25 -7.67
CA ALA A 905 24.59 -15.09 -6.76
C ALA A 905 25.16 -15.46 -5.38
N ALA A 906 24.77 -16.61 -4.84
CA ALA A 906 25.25 -17.10 -3.55
C ALA A 906 26.77 -17.35 -3.55
N GLU A 907 27.32 -17.90 -4.63
CA GLU A 907 28.76 -18.05 -4.84
C GLU A 907 29.49 -16.70 -4.73
N LYS A 908 28.98 -15.65 -5.41
CA LYS A 908 29.57 -14.30 -5.33
C LYS A 908 29.50 -13.72 -3.92
N LEU A 909 28.34 -13.81 -3.29
CA LEU A 909 28.14 -13.34 -1.91
C LEU A 909 29.05 -14.05 -0.90
N ALA A 910 29.23 -15.37 -1.04
CA ALA A 910 30.12 -16.15 -0.20
C ALA A 910 31.57 -15.70 -0.33
N LEU A 911 32.04 -15.40 -1.55
CA LEU A 911 33.39 -14.89 -1.77
C LEU A 911 33.61 -13.52 -1.11
N VAL A 912 32.62 -12.60 -1.19
CA VAL A 912 32.69 -11.30 -0.51
C VAL A 912 32.75 -11.46 1.02
N MET A 913 32.10 -12.50 1.55
CA MET A 913 32.06 -12.82 2.98
C MET A 913 33.16 -13.78 3.45
N ASP A 914 34.21 -13.95 2.65
CA ASP A 914 35.36 -14.81 2.95
C ASP A 914 34.97 -16.28 3.27
N ASP A 915 33.87 -16.77 2.69
CA ASP A 915 33.33 -18.12 2.86
C ASP A 915 33.60 -19.00 1.64
N ALA A 916 34.88 -19.24 1.37
CA ALA A 916 35.32 -20.02 0.21
C ALA A 916 34.71 -21.43 0.17
N ALA A 917 34.45 -22.06 1.32
CA ALA A 917 33.88 -23.40 1.38
C ALA A 917 32.43 -23.45 0.86
N SER A 918 31.60 -22.48 1.23
CA SER A 918 30.25 -22.35 0.67
C SER A 918 30.30 -22.01 -0.82
N ALA A 919 31.18 -21.09 -1.23
CA ALA A 919 31.35 -20.72 -2.64
C ALA A 919 31.69 -21.93 -3.52
N GLU A 920 32.71 -22.71 -3.16
CA GLU A 920 33.13 -23.92 -3.90
C GLU A 920 32.02 -24.97 -3.96
N ARG A 921 31.29 -25.19 -2.86
CA ARG A 921 30.17 -26.15 -2.81
C ARG A 921 29.07 -25.76 -3.79
N TRP A 922 28.61 -24.52 -3.74
CA TRP A 922 27.49 -24.05 -4.56
C TRP A 922 27.88 -23.93 -6.03
N GLU A 923 29.11 -23.51 -6.34
CA GLU A 923 29.67 -23.52 -7.70
C GLU A 923 29.66 -24.95 -8.28
N ALA A 924 30.11 -25.94 -7.50
CA ALA A 924 30.17 -27.33 -7.96
C ALA A 924 28.77 -27.91 -8.26
N ILE A 925 27.76 -27.58 -7.45
CA ILE A 925 26.36 -27.97 -7.70
C ILE A 925 25.83 -27.28 -8.95
N ARG A 926 26.03 -25.96 -9.06
CA ARG A 926 25.59 -25.14 -10.19
C ARG A 926 26.17 -25.66 -11.51
N LYS A 927 27.47 -25.88 -11.61
CA LYS A 927 28.13 -26.40 -12.83
C LYS A 927 27.58 -27.76 -13.26
N LYS A 928 27.30 -28.66 -12.32
CA LYS A 928 26.65 -29.96 -12.62
C LYS A 928 25.23 -29.76 -13.15
N GLY A 929 24.48 -28.85 -12.51
CA GLY A 929 23.12 -28.52 -12.88
C GLY A 929 22.98 -27.89 -14.24
N MET A 930 23.81 -26.89 -14.57
CA MET A 930 23.86 -26.25 -15.90
C MET A 930 23.97 -27.31 -17.01
N LYS A 931 24.92 -28.24 -16.87
CA LYS A 931 25.12 -29.32 -17.84
C LYS A 931 23.91 -30.28 -17.88
N ARG A 932 23.46 -30.76 -16.73
CA ARG A 932 22.41 -31.80 -16.67
C ARG A 932 21.05 -31.29 -17.12
N GLN A 933 20.65 -30.10 -16.67
CA GLN A 933 19.39 -29.49 -17.10
C GLN A 933 19.42 -29.26 -18.62
N ASP A 934 20.52 -28.76 -19.17
CA ASP A 934 20.64 -28.54 -20.62
C ASP A 934 20.58 -29.84 -21.45
N GLU A 935 21.29 -30.88 -21.03
CA GLU A 935 21.30 -32.18 -21.72
C GLU A 935 19.96 -32.91 -21.68
N THR A 936 19.15 -32.67 -20.63
CA THR A 936 17.92 -33.44 -20.39
C THR A 936 16.65 -32.71 -20.79
N LEU A 937 16.62 -31.38 -20.71
CA LEU A 937 15.40 -30.59 -20.86
C LEU A 937 15.32 -29.83 -22.19
N PHE A 938 16.42 -29.68 -22.94
CA PHE A 938 16.36 -29.04 -24.25
C PHE A 938 15.80 -30.02 -25.30
N ASN A 939 14.66 -29.68 -25.90
CA ASN A 939 14.00 -30.55 -26.88
C ASN A 939 14.51 -30.40 -28.32
N GLY A 940 15.48 -29.51 -28.55
CA GLY A 940 15.99 -29.14 -29.88
C GLY A 940 15.59 -27.74 -30.34
N GLU A 941 14.57 -27.13 -29.73
CA GLU A 941 14.10 -25.76 -30.02
C GLU A 941 14.01 -24.91 -28.73
N TYR A 942 13.45 -25.47 -27.65
CA TYR A 942 13.24 -24.81 -26.36
C TYR A 942 13.32 -25.81 -25.18
N TYR A 943 13.23 -25.32 -23.95
CA TYR A 943 13.31 -26.14 -22.73
C TYR A 943 11.93 -26.62 -22.26
N ILE A 944 11.85 -27.91 -21.91
CA ILE A 944 10.64 -28.58 -21.44
C ILE A 944 10.71 -28.95 -19.95
N GLN A 945 9.68 -29.61 -19.46
CA GLN A 945 9.61 -30.25 -18.15
C GLN A 945 9.49 -31.77 -18.28
N ILE A 946 10.21 -32.48 -17.41
CA ILE A 946 10.03 -33.91 -17.14
C ILE A 946 9.41 -34.04 -15.74
N PRO A 947 8.08 -34.29 -15.64
CA PRO A 947 7.38 -34.33 -14.36
C PRO A 947 7.76 -35.56 -13.53
N GLU A 948 7.50 -35.48 -12.23
CA GLU A 948 7.57 -36.64 -11.33
C GLU A 948 6.46 -37.65 -11.65
N ALA A 949 6.60 -38.88 -11.14
CA ALA A 949 5.56 -39.91 -11.27
C ALA A 949 4.20 -39.43 -10.71
N GLN A 950 4.23 -38.66 -9.63
CA GLN A 950 3.08 -37.91 -9.14
C GLN A 950 3.14 -36.48 -9.66
N ALA A 951 2.48 -36.26 -10.81
CA ALA A 951 2.40 -34.96 -11.46
C ALA A 951 1.71 -33.91 -10.56
N ALA A 952 2.15 -32.67 -10.71
CA ALA A 952 1.53 -31.48 -10.12
C ALA A 952 0.71 -30.74 -11.20
N ARG A 953 0.79 -29.40 -11.27
CA ARG A 953 0.23 -28.59 -12.36
C ARG A 953 1.31 -28.32 -13.39
N ASP A 954 1.75 -29.40 -14.03
CA ASP A 954 2.92 -29.43 -14.88
C ASP A 954 2.63 -28.90 -16.29
N TYR A 955 3.67 -28.40 -16.96
CA TYR A 955 3.61 -27.96 -18.35
C TYR A 955 4.18 -28.98 -19.35
N ASN A 956 4.87 -30.04 -18.90
CA ASN A 956 5.41 -31.11 -19.74
C ASN A 956 6.19 -30.54 -20.95
N THR A 957 5.72 -30.79 -22.17
CA THR A 957 6.32 -30.31 -23.43
C THR A 957 5.85 -28.91 -23.84
N GLY A 958 5.23 -28.15 -22.93
CA GLY A 958 4.75 -26.80 -23.19
C GLY A 958 5.90 -25.80 -23.36
N CYS A 959 5.73 -24.85 -24.27
CA CYS A 959 6.58 -23.68 -24.41
C CYS A 959 6.14 -22.63 -23.38
N HIS A 960 6.88 -22.56 -22.27
CA HIS A 960 6.59 -21.70 -21.14
C HIS A 960 7.35 -20.37 -21.25
N ALA A 961 6.69 -19.24 -20.99
CA ALA A 961 7.29 -17.91 -21.11
C ALA A 961 8.48 -17.72 -20.15
N ASP A 962 8.32 -18.15 -18.88
CA ASP A 962 9.37 -18.06 -17.85
C ASP A 962 10.37 -19.23 -17.84
N GLN A 963 10.48 -20.02 -18.93
CA GLN A 963 11.42 -21.16 -19.00
C GLN A 963 12.90 -20.76 -18.82
N LEU A 964 13.21 -19.46 -18.88
CA LEU A 964 14.54 -18.86 -18.75
C LEU A 964 14.58 -17.75 -17.68
N LEU A 965 13.68 -17.76 -16.68
CA LEU A 965 13.61 -16.71 -15.66
C LEU A 965 14.96 -16.49 -14.93
N GLY A 966 15.68 -17.56 -14.60
CA GLY A 966 16.99 -17.43 -13.97
C GLY A 966 18.07 -16.91 -14.92
N GLN A 967 17.96 -17.17 -16.22
CA GLN A 967 18.89 -16.58 -17.18
C GLN A 967 18.69 -15.07 -17.30
N TRP A 968 17.43 -14.60 -17.21
CA TRP A 968 17.12 -13.17 -17.12
C TRP A 968 17.75 -12.52 -15.88
N TRP A 969 17.66 -13.15 -14.70
CA TRP A 969 18.37 -12.68 -13.51
C TRP A 969 19.89 -12.71 -13.66
N ALA A 970 20.44 -13.80 -14.20
CA ALA A 970 21.87 -13.96 -14.39
C ALA A 970 22.45 -12.87 -15.32
N HIS A 971 21.72 -12.44 -16.35
CA HIS A 971 22.12 -11.32 -17.19
C HIS A 971 22.14 -9.99 -16.43
N GLN A 972 21.13 -9.72 -15.60
CA GLN A 972 21.04 -8.46 -14.84
C GLN A 972 22.11 -8.32 -13.77
N LEU A 973 22.65 -9.43 -13.28
CA LEU A 973 23.62 -9.48 -12.17
C LEU A 973 25.05 -9.81 -12.65
N ASP A 974 25.27 -9.87 -13.96
CA ASP A 974 26.55 -10.27 -14.59
C ASP A 974 27.08 -11.64 -14.08
N LEU A 975 26.16 -12.61 -13.91
CA LEU A 975 26.47 -13.97 -13.44
C LEU A 975 26.83 -14.94 -14.58
N GLY A 976 26.75 -14.47 -15.82
CA GLY A 976 27.07 -15.23 -17.03
C GLY A 976 25.92 -16.11 -17.55
N TYR A 977 26.25 -16.99 -18.49
CA TYR A 977 25.30 -17.93 -19.10
C TYR A 977 25.12 -19.18 -18.24
N LEU A 978 23.87 -19.53 -17.93
CA LEU A 978 23.47 -20.77 -17.26
C LEU A 978 23.33 -21.92 -18.25
N TYR A 979 23.02 -21.61 -19.50
CA TYR A 979 22.88 -22.56 -20.61
C TYR A 979 23.63 -22.07 -21.86
N PRO A 980 23.89 -22.92 -22.87
CA PRO A 980 24.54 -22.49 -24.09
C PRO A 980 23.77 -21.34 -24.78
N ALA A 981 24.46 -20.22 -25.07
CA ALA A 981 23.84 -19.01 -25.63
C ALA A 981 22.95 -19.27 -26.87
N PRO A 982 23.34 -20.12 -27.85
CA PRO A 982 22.46 -20.43 -28.99
C PRO A 982 21.11 -21.05 -28.59
N ARG A 983 21.08 -21.84 -27.50
CA ARG A 983 19.86 -22.49 -26.99
C ARG A 983 18.98 -21.52 -26.20
N VAL A 984 19.59 -20.61 -25.45
CA VAL A 984 18.88 -19.49 -24.79
C VAL A 984 18.15 -18.67 -25.85
N LYS A 985 18.87 -18.22 -26.88
CA LYS A 985 18.29 -17.46 -28.00
C LYS A 985 17.18 -18.23 -28.73
N SER A 986 17.42 -19.50 -29.07
CA SER A 986 16.41 -20.36 -29.71
C SER A 986 15.13 -20.50 -28.87
N SER A 987 15.27 -20.62 -27.55
CA SER A 987 14.13 -20.76 -26.64
C SER A 987 13.28 -19.48 -26.60
N LEU A 988 13.90 -18.30 -26.58
CA LEU A 988 13.19 -17.02 -26.67
C LEU A 988 12.50 -16.83 -28.03
N GLN A 989 13.13 -17.27 -29.12
CA GLN A 989 12.49 -17.28 -30.44
C GLN A 989 11.27 -18.22 -30.47
N ALA A 990 11.33 -19.35 -29.76
CA ALA A 990 10.19 -20.25 -29.60
C ALA A 990 9.06 -19.60 -28.79
N VAL A 991 9.38 -18.90 -27.70
CA VAL A 991 8.38 -18.12 -26.93
C VAL A 991 7.71 -17.09 -27.83
N MET A 992 8.47 -16.31 -28.61
CA MET A 992 7.89 -15.37 -29.57
C MET A 992 6.98 -16.08 -30.60
N LYS A 993 7.44 -17.19 -31.17
CA LYS A 993 6.72 -17.95 -32.20
C LYS A 993 5.41 -18.56 -31.70
N TYR A 994 5.41 -19.11 -30.49
CA TYR A 994 4.28 -19.92 -30.01
C TYR A 994 3.38 -19.17 -29.02
N ASN A 995 3.93 -18.29 -28.19
CA ASN A 995 3.20 -17.65 -27.09
C ASN A 995 2.67 -16.26 -27.46
N PHE A 996 3.35 -15.50 -28.34
CA PHE A 996 2.87 -14.19 -28.76
C PHE A 996 1.62 -14.31 -29.63
N LYS A 997 0.63 -13.45 -29.38
CA LYS A 997 -0.62 -13.35 -30.13
C LYS A 997 -0.91 -11.89 -30.42
N GLU A 998 -1.20 -11.58 -31.67
CA GLU A 998 -1.62 -10.22 -32.06
C GLU A 998 -3.06 -9.92 -31.63
N LYS A 999 -3.89 -10.96 -31.51
CA LYS A 999 -5.29 -10.89 -31.06
C LYS A 999 -5.67 -12.14 -30.26
N PHE A 1000 -6.59 -11.97 -29.33
CA PHE A 1000 -7.14 -13.05 -28.50
C PHE A 1000 -8.49 -13.59 -28.97
N ALA A 1001 -9.01 -13.11 -30.10
CA ALA A 1001 -10.24 -13.59 -30.71
C ALA A 1001 -10.17 -15.11 -30.96
N GLY A 1002 -11.07 -15.85 -30.29
CA GLY A 1002 -11.11 -17.32 -30.36
C GLY A 1002 -10.15 -18.05 -29.39
N ILE A 1003 -9.46 -17.32 -28.52
CA ILE A 1003 -8.63 -17.86 -27.43
C ILE A 1003 -9.39 -17.67 -26.12
N GLU A 1004 -9.67 -18.76 -25.42
CA GLU A 1004 -10.29 -18.71 -24.11
C GLU A 1004 -9.27 -18.25 -23.05
N GLN A 1005 -9.57 -17.18 -22.33
CA GLN A 1005 -8.72 -16.66 -21.24
C GLN A 1005 -9.28 -17.13 -19.90
N THR A 1006 -8.58 -18.06 -19.24
CA THR A 1006 -8.99 -18.59 -17.93
C THR A 1006 -7.80 -18.74 -17.00
N PRO A 1007 -8.02 -18.65 -15.67
CA PRO A 1007 -9.25 -18.26 -14.98
C PRO A 1007 -9.59 -16.76 -15.05
N ARG A 1008 -8.66 -15.90 -15.48
CA ARG A 1008 -8.86 -14.44 -15.54
C ARG A 1008 -8.57 -13.89 -16.94
N ARG A 1009 -9.26 -12.80 -17.27
CA ARG A 1009 -9.17 -12.06 -18.52
C ARG A 1009 -8.63 -10.66 -18.24
N TYR A 1010 -7.47 -10.35 -18.80
CA TYR A 1010 -6.84 -9.02 -18.69
C TYR A 1010 -6.77 -8.28 -20.03
N VAL A 1011 -7.18 -8.93 -21.12
CA VAL A 1011 -7.09 -8.37 -22.46
C VAL A 1011 -8.40 -8.59 -23.24
N PRO A 1012 -8.93 -7.57 -23.93
CA PRO A 1012 -10.02 -7.71 -24.89
C PRO A 1012 -9.69 -8.69 -26.04
N ASP A 1013 -10.71 -9.21 -26.73
CA ASP A 1013 -10.48 -10.23 -27.78
C ASP A 1013 -9.78 -9.67 -29.03
N ASP A 1014 -9.94 -8.38 -29.31
CA ASP A 1014 -9.34 -7.72 -30.47
C ASP A 1014 -7.93 -7.17 -30.23
N GLU A 1015 -7.39 -7.36 -29.03
CA GLU A 1015 -6.05 -6.96 -28.59
C GLU A 1015 -5.14 -8.18 -28.35
N GLY A 1016 -3.84 -7.94 -28.29
CA GLY A 1016 -2.80 -8.98 -28.22
C GLY A 1016 -1.98 -8.98 -26.94
N GLY A 1017 -1.03 -9.90 -26.86
CA GLY A 1017 -0.15 -10.12 -25.71
C GLY A 1017 0.61 -11.44 -25.78
N LEU A 1018 1.36 -11.74 -24.73
CA LEU A 1018 2.13 -12.97 -24.57
C LEU A 1018 1.44 -13.97 -23.63
N LEU A 1019 1.02 -15.12 -24.15
CA LEU A 1019 0.48 -16.22 -23.33
C LEU A 1019 1.55 -16.82 -22.41
N MET A 1020 1.19 -17.21 -21.19
CA MET A 1020 2.13 -17.83 -20.25
C MET A 1020 2.68 -19.17 -20.73
N CYS A 1021 1.83 -20.06 -21.26
CA CYS A 1021 2.29 -21.36 -21.75
C CYS A 1021 1.45 -21.89 -22.92
N THR A 1022 2.12 -22.44 -23.93
CA THR A 1022 1.46 -23.04 -25.11
C THR A 1022 1.98 -24.45 -25.42
N TRP A 1023 1.22 -25.28 -26.13
CA TRP A 1023 1.60 -26.66 -26.49
C TRP A 1023 1.63 -26.85 -28.00
N PRO A 1024 2.65 -26.35 -28.70
CA PRO A 1024 2.67 -26.31 -30.17
C PRO A 1024 2.70 -27.70 -30.81
N SER A 1025 3.24 -28.71 -30.12
CA SER A 1025 3.25 -30.11 -30.58
C SER A 1025 2.06 -30.93 -30.04
N GLY A 1026 1.05 -30.28 -29.46
CA GLY A 1026 0.02 -30.93 -28.67
C GLY A 1026 0.54 -31.43 -27.32
N GLY A 1027 -0.24 -32.29 -26.64
CA GLY A 1027 0.18 -32.88 -25.37
C GLY A 1027 -0.04 -32.01 -24.12
N ARG A 1028 -0.93 -31.00 -24.21
CA ARG A 1028 -1.40 -30.25 -23.03
C ARG A 1028 -1.96 -31.23 -21.99
N PRO A 1029 -1.38 -31.31 -20.78
CA PRO A 1029 -1.87 -32.24 -19.76
C PRO A 1029 -3.26 -31.82 -19.28
N LYS A 1030 -4.06 -32.79 -18.78
CA LYS A 1030 -5.42 -32.50 -18.24
C LYS A 1030 -5.38 -31.51 -17.08
N SER A 1031 -4.35 -31.62 -16.25
CA SER A 1031 -4.02 -30.71 -15.17
C SER A 1031 -2.73 -30.01 -15.57
N PHE A 1032 -2.83 -28.78 -16.05
CA PHE A 1032 -1.70 -27.97 -16.51
C PHE A 1032 -1.52 -26.76 -15.58
N ILE A 1033 -0.41 -26.03 -15.75
CA ILE A 1033 -0.09 -24.82 -14.97
C ILE A 1033 -1.25 -23.80 -15.01
N LEU A 1034 -1.70 -23.35 -13.83
CA LEU A 1034 -3.04 -22.78 -13.65
C LEU A 1034 -3.35 -21.57 -14.57
N TYR A 1035 -2.38 -20.68 -14.74
CA TYR A 1035 -2.53 -19.42 -15.47
C TYR A 1035 -1.95 -19.47 -16.90
N ALA A 1036 -1.86 -20.66 -17.50
CA ALA A 1036 -1.28 -20.85 -18.84
C ALA A 1036 -1.91 -19.96 -19.92
N ASP A 1037 -3.21 -19.68 -19.79
CA ASP A 1037 -3.99 -18.91 -20.78
C ASP A 1037 -4.13 -17.41 -20.42
N GLU A 1038 -3.40 -16.92 -19.39
CA GLU A 1038 -3.37 -15.51 -19.00
C GLU A 1038 -2.18 -14.75 -19.64
N ILE A 1039 -2.17 -13.43 -19.45
CA ILE A 1039 -1.13 -12.50 -19.92
C ILE A 1039 -0.76 -11.58 -18.77
N TRP A 1040 0.52 -11.50 -18.41
CA TRP A 1040 1.02 -10.72 -17.27
C TRP A 1040 2.11 -9.76 -17.75
N THR A 1041 1.91 -8.45 -17.54
CA THR A 1041 2.82 -7.43 -18.08
C THR A 1041 4.23 -7.55 -17.50
N GLY A 1042 4.35 -7.93 -16.23
CA GLY A 1042 5.64 -8.13 -15.60
C GLY A 1042 6.50 -9.23 -16.26
N ILE A 1043 5.85 -10.29 -16.78
CA ILE A 1043 6.51 -11.38 -17.51
C ILE A 1043 6.79 -10.98 -18.97
N GLU A 1044 5.90 -10.20 -19.58
CA GLU A 1044 6.16 -9.62 -20.90
C GLU A 1044 7.43 -8.75 -20.88
N TYR A 1045 7.61 -7.94 -19.84
CA TYR A 1045 8.81 -7.11 -19.66
C TYR A 1045 10.07 -7.93 -19.36
N SER A 1046 10.01 -8.95 -18.51
CA SER A 1046 11.19 -9.79 -18.23
C SER A 1046 11.60 -10.60 -19.47
N THR A 1047 10.62 -11.13 -20.21
CA THR A 1047 10.84 -11.86 -21.47
C THR A 1047 11.45 -10.95 -22.54
N ALA A 1048 10.90 -9.74 -22.72
CA ALA A 1048 11.44 -8.76 -23.65
C ALA A 1048 12.87 -8.32 -23.26
N SER A 1049 13.14 -8.14 -21.96
CA SER A 1049 14.50 -7.87 -21.45
C SER A 1049 15.48 -9.00 -21.79
N ALA A 1050 15.08 -10.26 -21.58
CA ALA A 1050 15.89 -11.42 -21.98
C ALA A 1050 16.15 -11.46 -23.50
N MET A 1051 15.13 -11.15 -24.31
CA MET A 1051 15.27 -11.02 -25.77
C MET A 1051 16.30 -9.95 -26.16
N ILE A 1052 16.35 -8.81 -25.44
CA ILE A 1052 17.33 -7.75 -25.70
C ILE A 1052 18.77 -8.23 -25.46
N TYR A 1053 19.03 -8.96 -24.36
CA TYR A 1053 20.37 -9.51 -24.08
C TYR A 1053 20.87 -10.45 -25.19
N GLU A 1054 19.95 -11.22 -25.79
CA GLU A 1054 20.20 -12.17 -26.88
C GLU A 1054 20.15 -11.56 -28.31
N GLY A 1055 19.96 -10.24 -28.40
CA GLY A 1055 19.94 -9.49 -29.65
C GLY A 1055 18.66 -9.69 -30.49
N LEU A 1056 17.55 -10.07 -29.86
CA LEU A 1056 16.20 -10.18 -30.44
C LEU A 1056 15.42 -8.88 -30.22
N ILE A 1057 15.98 -7.76 -30.69
CA ILE A 1057 15.52 -6.42 -30.34
C ILE A 1057 14.12 -6.14 -30.88
N GLU A 1058 13.81 -6.52 -32.12
CA GLU A 1058 12.51 -6.22 -32.73
C GLU A 1058 11.39 -7.10 -32.16
N GLU A 1059 11.70 -8.34 -31.76
CA GLU A 1059 10.79 -9.20 -31.01
C GLU A 1059 10.47 -8.60 -29.64
N ALA A 1060 11.49 -8.14 -28.90
CA ALA A 1060 11.31 -7.45 -27.62
C ALA A 1060 10.43 -6.20 -27.77
N ARG A 1061 10.69 -5.39 -28.80
CA ARG A 1061 9.89 -4.20 -29.12
C ARG A 1061 8.44 -4.55 -29.44
N SER A 1062 8.20 -5.63 -30.17
CA SER A 1062 6.84 -6.10 -30.49
C SER A 1062 6.05 -6.48 -29.24
N VAL A 1063 6.70 -7.18 -28.29
CA VAL A 1063 6.09 -7.53 -26.99
C VAL A 1063 5.74 -6.28 -26.18
N VAL A 1064 6.69 -5.37 -26.01
CA VAL A 1064 6.45 -4.16 -25.19
C VAL A 1064 5.44 -3.21 -25.85
N ARG A 1065 5.51 -3.03 -27.18
CA ARG A 1065 4.53 -2.19 -27.90
C ARG A 1065 3.11 -2.74 -27.76
N MET A 1066 2.93 -4.06 -27.83
CA MET A 1066 1.65 -4.70 -27.59
C MET A 1066 1.20 -4.55 -26.14
N ALA A 1067 2.12 -4.70 -25.19
CA ALA A 1067 1.80 -4.48 -23.79
C ALA A 1067 1.30 -3.04 -23.55
N ARG A 1068 2.01 -2.03 -24.08
CA ARG A 1068 1.70 -0.61 -23.93
C ARG A 1068 0.54 -0.10 -24.77
N SER A 1069 0.12 -0.82 -25.82
CA SER A 1069 -1.09 -0.46 -26.57
C SER A 1069 -2.37 -0.67 -25.75
N ARG A 1070 -2.35 -1.56 -24.75
CA ARG A 1070 -3.48 -1.79 -23.82
C ARG A 1070 -3.66 -0.69 -22.77
N TYR A 1071 -2.67 0.19 -22.64
CA TYR A 1071 -2.61 1.26 -21.64
C TYR A 1071 -2.46 2.63 -22.33
N ASP A 1072 -3.30 2.83 -23.34
CA ASP A 1072 -3.36 4.01 -24.21
C ASP A 1072 -4.28 5.12 -23.69
N GLY A 1073 -4.83 4.96 -22.48
CA GLY A 1073 -5.76 5.89 -21.86
C GLY A 1073 -7.23 5.69 -22.27
N CYS A 1074 -7.54 4.78 -23.20
CA CYS A 1074 -8.91 4.42 -23.55
C CYS A 1074 -9.48 3.42 -22.53
N LEU A 1075 -10.70 3.66 -22.04
CA LEU A 1075 -11.33 2.80 -21.04
C LEU A 1075 -11.63 1.40 -21.59
N ARG A 1076 -11.28 0.36 -20.84
CA ARG A 1076 -11.57 -1.05 -21.17
C ARG A 1076 -12.37 -1.71 -20.05
N ASP A 1077 -13.65 -1.96 -20.29
CA ASP A 1077 -14.52 -2.64 -19.32
C ASP A 1077 -14.48 -4.17 -19.44
N GLY A 1078 -15.01 -4.85 -18.41
CA GLY A 1078 -15.18 -6.31 -18.43
C GLY A 1078 -13.89 -7.11 -18.24
N LEU A 1079 -12.81 -6.44 -17.82
CA LEU A 1079 -11.56 -7.07 -17.42
C LEU A 1079 -11.57 -7.43 -15.93
N ASN A 1080 -10.77 -8.44 -15.57
CA ASN A 1080 -10.51 -8.75 -14.17
C ASN A 1080 -9.76 -7.58 -13.49
N SER A 1081 -9.99 -7.40 -12.18
CA SER A 1081 -9.37 -6.35 -11.34
C SER A 1081 -9.82 -4.91 -11.59
N GLY A 1082 -10.80 -4.70 -12.48
CA GLY A 1082 -11.42 -3.40 -12.75
C GLY A 1082 -11.22 -2.95 -14.20
N PRO A 1083 -11.68 -1.75 -14.55
CA PRO A 1083 -11.49 -1.22 -15.89
C PRO A 1083 -9.99 -1.02 -16.19
N GLY A 1084 -9.57 -1.42 -17.39
CA GLY A 1084 -8.22 -1.24 -17.92
C GLY A 1084 -8.07 0.05 -18.73
N GLY A 1085 -6.89 0.23 -19.32
CA GLY A 1085 -6.56 1.38 -20.16
C GLY A 1085 -5.70 2.45 -19.50
N ASN A 1086 -5.64 2.49 -18.17
CA ASN A 1086 -4.86 3.49 -17.45
C ASN A 1086 -3.33 3.29 -17.67
N PRO A 1087 -2.60 4.27 -18.24
CA PRO A 1087 -1.15 4.20 -18.47
C PRO A 1087 -0.30 3.87 -17.24
N TYR A 1088 -0.79 4.24 -16.07
CA TYR A 1088 -0.13 4.18 -14.76
C TYR A 1088 -0.55 2.97 -13.92
N ASN A 1089 -1.49 2.17 -14.42
CA ASN A 1089 -2.10 1.08 -13.66
C ASN A 1089 -2.29 -0.13 -14.56
N GLU A 1090 -1.21 -0.92 -14.65
CA GLU A 1090 -1.26 -2.20 -15.33
C GLU A 1090 -1.99 -3.25 -14.48
N LEU A 1091 -2.92 -3.96 -15.12
CA LEU A 1091 -3.80 -4.93 -14.47
C LEU A 1091 -3.19 -6.34 -14.48
N GLU A 1092 -3.14 -6.94 -13.29
CA GLU A 1092 -3.04 -8.40 -13.11
C GLU A 1092 -4.05 -8.80 -12.01
N CYS A 1093 -3.66 -9.59 -11.00
CA CYS A 1093 -4.57 -9.99 -9.92
C CYS A 1093 -5.12 -8.80 -9.06
N GLY A 1094 -4.59 -7.60 -9.29
CA GLY A 1094 -5.08 -6.33 -8.75
C GLY A 1094 -4.64 -5.15 -9.63
N LYS A 1095 -4.89 -3.93 -9.15
CA LYS A 1095 -4.41 -2.66 -9.74
C LYS A 1095 -3.01 -2.31 -9.21
N PHE A 1096 -2.24 -1.49 -9.94
CA PHE A 1096 -0.87 -1.05 -9.60
C PHE A 1096 0.03 -2.24 -9.23
N TYR A 1097 0.00 -3.26 -10.08
CA TYR A 1097 0.56 -4.56 -9.75
C TYR A 1097 2.10 -4.53 -9.74
N ALA A 1098 2.72 -4.94 -8.63
CA ALA A 1098 4.15 -4.79 -8.39
C ALA A 1098 5.02 -5.49 -9.44
N ARG A 1099 4.52 -6.55 -10.10
CA ARG A 1099 5.26 -7.27 -11.15
C ARG A 1099 5.60 -6.37 -12.34
N ALA A 1100 4.80 -5.35 -12.63
CA ALA A 1100 5.05 -4.40 -13.71
C ALA A 1100 6.32 -3.55 -13.48
N LEU A 1101 6.84 -3.47 -12.25
CA LEU A 1101 8.16 -2.91 -11.95
C LEU A 1101 9.33 -3.69 -12.59
N SER A 1102 9.04 -4.80 -13.27
CA SER A 1102 9.95 -5.48 -14.21
C SER A 1102 10.35 -4.61 -15.41
N SER A 1103 9.54 -3.60 -15.75
CA SER A 1103 9.80 -2.71 -16.91
C SER A 1103 11.18 -2.05 -16.87
N TRP A 1104 11.75 -1.81 -15.69
CA TRP A 1104 13.10 -1.27 -15.53
C TRP A 1104 14.21 -2.21 -16.05
N SER A 1105 13.94 -3.51 -16.16
CA SER A 1105 14.88 -4.45 -16.75
C SER A 1105 15.10 -4.22 -18.26
N LEU A 1106 14.19 -3.51 -18.95
CA LEU A 1106 14.37 -3.07 -20.33
C LEU A 1106 15.56 -2.12 -20.45
N LEU A 1107 15.66 -1.14 -19.53
CA LEU A 1107 16.79 -0.22 -19.46
C LEU A 1107 18.09 -1.00 -19.31
N VAL A 1108 18.15 -1.85 -18.27
CA VAL A 1108 19.35 -2.60 -17.89
C VAL A 1108 19.83 -3.48 -19.04
N ALA A 1109 18.91 -4.11 -19.77
CA ALA A 1109 19.23 -4.91 -20.95
C ALA A 1109 19.72 -4.07 -22.13
N CYS A 1110 19.06 -2.94 -22.42
CA CYS A 1110 19.47 -2.05 -23.52
C CYS A 1110 20.90 -1.51 -23.33
N GLN A 1111 21.26 -1.15 -22.10
CA GLN A 1111 22.57 -0.59 -21.77
C GLN A 1111 23.63 -1.69 -21.52
N GLY A 1112 23.22 -2.92 -21.16
CA GLY A 1112 24.12 -3.98 -20.72
C GLY A 1112 24.98 -3.55 -19.54
N GLN A 1113 24.37 -2.94 -18.53
CA GLN A 1113 25.07 -2.30 -17.41
C GLN A 1113 25.72 -3.35 -16.52
N ILE A 1114 26.90 -3.02 -16.03
CA ILE A 1114 27.65 -3.77 -15.04
C ILE A 1114 27.87 -2.84 -13.86
N VAL A 1115 27.59 -3.33 -12.65
CA VAL A 1115 27.76 -2.56 -11.42
C VAL A 1115 28.24 -3.48 -10.30
N ASP A 1116 29.25 -3.01 -9.58
CA ASP A 1116 29.71 -3.57 -8.31
C ASP A 1116 30.22 -2.38 -7.48
N GLY A 1117 29.28 -1.75 -6.77
CA GLY A 1117 29.51 -0.52 -6.03
C GLY A 1117 30.61 -0.61 -4.97
N PRO A 1118 30.64 -1.66 -4.12
CA PRO A 1118 31.67 -1.80 -3.09
C PRO A 1118 33.09 -1.84 -3.67
N ASN A 1119 33.25 -2.41 -4.88
CA ASN A 1119 34.53 -2.46 -5.59
C ASN A 1119 34.74 -1.29 -6.58
N GLY A 1120 33.81 -0.33 -6.65
CA GLY A 1120 33.89 0.82 -7.55
C GLY A 1120 33.84 0.44 -9.04
N VAL A 1121 33.11 -0.62 -9.42
CA VAL A 1121 32.99 -1.05 -10.81
C VAL A 1121 31.71 -0.48 -11.42
N LEU A 1122 31.86 0.18 -12.57
CA LEU A 1122 30.74 0.62 -13.40
C LEU A 1122 31.05 0.40 -14.88
N GLY A 1123 30.14 -0.19 -15.63
CA GLY A 1123 30.35 -0.46 -17.03
C GLY A 1123 29.07 -0.58 -17.84
N PHE A 1124 29.23 -0.53 -19.16
CA PHE A 1124 28.13 -0.57 -20.11
C PHE A 1124 28.53 -1.35 -21.36
N LYS A 1125 27.66 -2.28 -21.76
CA LYS A 1125 27.79 -3.11 -22.98
C LYS A 1125 26.53 -2.96 -23.82
N PRO A 1126 26.31 -1.79 -24.47
CA PRO A 1126 25.04 -1.49 -25.12
C PRO A 1126 24.58 -2.59 -26.09
N LYS A 1127 23.33 -3.02 -25.95
CA LYS A 1127 22.63 -3.92 -26.88
C LYS A 1127 21.75 -3.15 -27.86
N TRP A 1128 21.24 -2.00 -27.43
CA TRP A 1128 20.51 -1.06 -28.27
C TRP A 1128 21.45 -0.02 -28.87
N GLN A 1129 21.38 0.20 -30.18
CA GLN A 1129 22.17 1.20 -30.92
C GLN A 1129 23.64 1.32 -30.44
N PRO A 1130 24.44 0.23 -30.46
CA PRO A 1130 25.80 0.26 -29.91
C PRO A 1130 26.75 1.25 -30.64
N GLU A 1131 26.38 1.73 -31.81
CA GLU A 1131 27.15 2.74 -32.55
C GLU A 1131 26.87 4.18 -32.08
N ASP A 1132 25.70 4.45 -31.50
CA ASP A 1132 25.27 5.76 -30.96
C ASP A 1132 24.27 5.53 -29.83
N HIS A 1133 24.73 5.01 -28.68
CA HIS A 1133 23.85 4.71 -27.55
C HIS A 1133 23.79 5.89 -26.60
N ARG A 1134 22.60 6.19 -26.09
CA ARG A 1134 22.38 7.19 -25.03
C ARG A 1134 21.28 6.74 -24.09
N SER A 1135 21.57 6.64 -22.79
CA SER A 1135 20.57 6.21 -21.81
C SER A 1135 20.80 6.82 -20.44
N PHE A 1136 19.69 7.05 -19.73
CA PHE A 1136 19.72 7.24 -18.28
C PHE A 1136 20.39 6.04 -17.63
N PHE A 1137 21.22 6.28 -16.61
CA PHE A 1137 21.73 5.21 -15.75
C PHE A 1137 21.59 5.61 -14.28
N SER A 1138 21.48 4.59 -13.43
CA SER A 1138 21.55 4.68 -11.98
C SER A 1138 22.68 3.79 -11.48
N GLY A 1139 23.55 4.33 -10.62
CA GLY A 1139 24.58 3.60 -9.90
C GLY A 1139 24.31 3.56 -8.39
N PRO A 1140 25.28 3.11 -7.59
CA PRO A 1140 25.13 2.94 -6.14
C PRO A 1140 24.86 4.26 -5.39
N GLU A 1141 25.52 5.35 -5.79
CA GLU A 1141 25.51 6.63 -5.07
C GLU A 1141 25.18 7.84 -5.99
N GLY A 1142 24.90 7.59 -7.27
CA GLY A 1142 24.60 8.65 -8.22
C GLY A 1142 23.92 8.16 -9.49
N TRP A 1143 23.32 9.08 -10.24
CA TRP A 1143 22.67 8.81 -11.52
C TRP A 1143 22.93 9.92 -12.54
N GLY A 1144 22.73 9.60 -13.82
CA GLY A 1144 22.97 10.56 -14.89
C GLY A 1144 22.74 9.97 -16.28
N LEU A 1145 23.53 10.43 -17.26
CA LEU A 1145 23.40 10.02 -18.65
C LEU A 1145 24.69 9.32 -19.12
N PHE A 1146 24.54 8.13 -19.67
CA PHE A 1146 25.62 7.40 -20.35
C PHE A 1146 25.48 7.61 -21.86
N ILE A 1147 26.60 7.94 -22.51
CA ILE A 1147 26.70 8.14 -23.95
C ILE A 1147 27.85 7.28 -24.51
N GLN A 1148 27.56 6.49 -25.53
CA GLN A 1148 28.55 5.77 -26.34
C GLN A 1148 28.44 6.19 -27.79
N LYS A 1149 29.57 6.50 -28.43
CA LYS A 1149 29.65 6.68 -29.89
C LYS A 1149 30.79 5.88 -30.48
N ARG A 1150 30.55 5.27 -31.63
CA ARG A 1150 31.56 4.60 -32.46
C ARG A 1150 31.61 5.29 -33.82
N THR A 1151 32.74 5.90 -34.14
CA THR A 1151 32.93 6.63 -35.40
C THR A 1151 34.29 6.27 -36.00
N GLY A 1152 34.28 5.77 -37.24
CA GLY A 1152 35.50 5.30 -37.91
C GLY A 1152 36.28 4.29 -37.05
N GLN A 1153 37.51 4.64 -36.68
CA GLN A 1153 38.41 3.80 -35.88
C GLN A 1153 38.45 4.19 -34.40
N THR A 1154 37.37 4.78 -33.86
CA THR A 1154 37.36 5.26 -32.47
C THR A 1154 36.01 5.02 -31.81
N GLN A 1155 36.05 4.55 -30.56
CA GLN A 1155 34.91 4.50 -29.64
C GLN A 1155 35.12 5.50 -28.52
N THR A 1156 34.10 6.31 -28.21
CA THR A 1156 34.09 7.26 -27.10
C THR A 1156 32.96 6.93 -26.14
N GLN A 1157 33.24 7.02 -24.85
CA GLN A 1157 32.27 6.88 -23.77
C GLN A 1157 32.24 8.17 -22.96
N CYS A 1158 31.07 8.58 -22.53
CA CYS A 1158 30.88 9.63 -21.54
C CYS A 1158 29.84 9.16 -20.51
N ILE A 1159 30.19 9.21 -19.24
CA ILE A 1159 29.26 9.03 -18.12
C ILE A 1159 29.13 10.41 -17.47
N GLU A 1160 28.04 11.11 -17.78
CA GLU A 1160 27.69 12.41 -17.17
C GLU A 1160 26.98 12.16 -15.84
N LEU A 1161 27.57 12.61 -14.73
CA LEU A 1161 26.95 12.47 -13.42
C LEU A 1161 26.10 13.70 -13.11
N ARG A 1162 24.78 13.51 -12.98
CA ARG A 1162 23.82 14.60 -12.82
C ARG A 1162 23.24 14.71 -11.42
N HIS A 1163 23.35 13.65 -10.63
CA HIS A 1163 23.01 13.67 -9.22
C HIS A 1163 23.89 12.73 -8.41
N GLY A 1164 24.24 13.15 -7.20
CA GLY A 1164 24.99 12.34 -6.24
C GLY A 1164 26.49 12.28 -6.54
N GLN A 1165 27.09 11.14 -6.24
CA GLN A 1165 28.52 10.89 -6.44
C GLN A 1165 28.76 9.47 -6.97
N LEU A 1166 29.89 9.24 -7.63
CA LEU A 1166 30.31 7.88 -8.02
C LEU A 1166 31.76 7.65 -7.61
N ARG A 1167 31.98 6.63 -6.79
CA ARG A 1167 33.31 6.08 -6.51
C ARG A 1167 33.64 5.03 -7.55
N LEU A 1168 34.70 5.26 -8.32
CA LEU A 1168 35.08 4.43 -9.46
C LEU A 1168 36.54 3.98 -9.36
N LYS A 1169 36.74 2.69 -9.57
CA LYS A 1169 38.04 2.03 -9.66
C LYS A 1169 38.23 1.30 -10.99
N THR A 1170 37.17 0.67 -11.50
CA THR A 1170 37.21 -0.09 -12.75
C THR A 1170 36.05 0.28 -13.65
N LEU A 1171 36.34 0.50 -14.93
CA LEU A 1171 35.34 0.67 -15.99
C LEU A 1171 35.30 -0.54 -16.90
N VAL A 1172 34.10 -0.94 -17.32
CA VAL A 1172 33.91 -2.09 -18.23
C VAL A 1172 33.13 -1.68 -19.47
N PHE A 1173 33.65 -2.00 -20.66
CA PHE A 1173 32.96 -1.71 -21.92
C PHE A 1173 33.08 -2.86 -22.92
N SER A 1174 32.21 -2.87 -23.94
CA SER A 1174 32.37 -3.74 -25.11
C SER A 1174 32.91 -2.97 -26.32
N VAL A 1175 33.80 -3.61 -27.07
CA VAL A 1175 34.43 -3.07 -28.28
C VAL A 1175 34.34 -4.08 -29.43
N PRO A 1176 34.13 -3.63 -30.68
CA PRO A 1176 34.04 -4.51 -31.84
C PRO A 1176 35.41 -4.97 -32.36
N LEU A 1177 36.49 -4.26 -32.02
CA LEU A 1177 37.86 -4.46 -32.52
C LEU A 1177 38.89 -4.34 -31.40
N SER A 1178 40.14 -4.74 -31.67
CA SER A 1178 41.26 -4.56 -30.75
C SER A 1178 41.56 -3.07 -30.51
N VAL A 1179 41.78 -2.69 -29.26
CA VAL A 1179 42.04 -1.30 -28.85
C VAL A 1179 43.54 -0.98 -28.86
N SER A 1180 43.90 0.24 -29.25
CA SER A 1180 45.25 0.81 -29.19
C SER A 1180 45.71 0.96 -27.72
N PRO A 1181 47.00 0.81 -27.42
CA PRO A 1181 47.51 1.19 -26.09
C PRO A 1181 47.36 2.68 -25.78
N ASP A 1182 47.19 3.55 -26.79
CA ASP A 1182 47.06 5.01 -26.63
C ASP A 1182 45.63 5.48 -26.30
N PHE A 1183 44.94 4.77 -25.40
CA PHE A 1183 43.61 5.18 -24.94
C PHE A 1183 43.72 6.33 -23.91
N VAL A 1184 42.65 7.11 -23.76
CA VAL A 1184 42.61 8.25 -22.84
C VAL A 1184 41.40 8.13 -21.94
N VAL A 1185 41.61 8.36 -20.64
CA VAL A 1185 40.55 8.53 -19.63
C VAL A 1185 40.67 9.92 -19.04
N THR A 1186 39.56 10.65 -18.94
CA THR A 1186 39.53 11.94 -18.24
C THR A 1186 38.37 12.00 -17.26
N VAL A 1187 38.54 12.73 -16.15
CA VAL A 1187 37.49 13.02 -15.18
C VAL A 1187 37.42 14.53 -15.00
N GLY A 1188 36.25 15.11 -15.28
CA GLY A 1188 36.07 16.57 -15.32
C GLY A 1188 37.06 17.25 -16.26
N GLY A 1189 37.38 16.61 -17.40
CA GLY A 1189 38.34 17.08 -18.39
C GLY A 1189 39.83 16.93 -18.02
N LYS A 1190 40.16 16.36 -16.87
CA LYS A 1190 41.56 16.11 -16.45
C LYS A 1190 41.95 14.65 -16.72
N PRO A 1191 43.10 14.38 -17.38
CA PRO A 1191 43.58 13.01 -17.60
C PRO A 1191 43.78 12.24 -16.29
N VAL A 1192 43.44 10.96 -16.29
CA VAL A 1192 43.66 10.02 -15.19
C VAL A 1192 44.42 8.81 -15.70
N ASP A 1193 45.45 8.38 -14.97
CA ASP A 1193 46.23 7.21 -15.32
C ASP A 1193 45.43 5.92 -15.10
N ALA A 1194 45.46 5.03 -16.09
CA ALA A 1194 44.72 3.78 -16.08
C ALA A 1194 45.44 2.68 -16.87
N THR A 1195 45.11 1.43 -16.59
CA THR A 1195 45.55 0.26 -17.37
C THR A 1195 44.36 -0.40 -18.06
N LEU A 1196 44.56 -0.89 -19.29
CA LEU A 1196 43.51 -1.55 -20.06
C LEU A 1196 43.85 -3.03 -20.28
N GLN A 1197 42.86 -3.89 -20.03
CA GLN A 1197 42.88 -5.31 -20.38
C GLN A 1197 41.75 -5.58 -21.37
N GLN A 1198 42.02 -6.33 -22.44
CA GLN A 1198 41.00 -6.74 -23.42
C GLN A 1198 40.93 -8.26 -23.50
N ILE A 1199 39.74 -8.82 -23.28
CA ILE A 1199 39.45 -10.26 -23.34
C ILE A 1199 38.13 -10.44 -24.10
N ASP A 1200 38.16 -11.18 -25.21
CA ASP A 1200 36.96 -11.56 -26.00
C ASP A 1200 36.01 -10.40 -26.35
N GLY A 1201 36.57 -9.22 -26.67
CA GLY A 1201 35.79 -8.03 -27.03
C GLY A 1201 35.23 -7.23 -25.86
N GLU A 1202 35.45 -7.67 -24.62
CA GLU A 1202 35.31 -6.87 -23.41
C GLU A 1202 36.63 -6.15 -23.12
N ILE A 1203 36.53 -4.90 -22.67
CA ILE A 1203 37.65 -4.18 -22.08
C ILE A 1203 37.36 -3.86 -20.62
N ARG A 1204 38.40 -3.98 -19.80
CA ARG A 1204 38.44 -3.51 -18.42
C ARG A 1204 39.51 -2.46 -18.29
N ILE A 1205 39.13 -1.31 -17.76
CA ILE A 1205 40.01 -0.18 -17.53
C ILE A 1205 40.11 0.02 -16.04
N ASP A 1206 41.26 -0.31 -15.46
CA ASP A 1206 41.54 -0.13 -14.04
C ASP A 1206 42.24 1.21 -13.84
N LEU A 1207 41.60 2.12 -13.11
CA LEU A 1207 42.18 3.40 -12.72
C LEU A 1207 43.27 3.14 -11.67
N LEU A 1208 44.44 3.79 -11.78
CA LEU A 1208 45.54 3.54 -10.84
C LEU A 1208 45.16 3.92 -9.40
N GLU A 1209 44.35 4.96 -9.24
CA GLU A 1209 43.75 5.39 -7.98
C GLU A 1209 42.22 5.34 -8.07
N GLU A 1210 41.53 5.14 -6.94
CA GLU A 1210 40.07 5.30 -6.92
C GLU A 1210 39.72 6.78 -7.15
N VAL A 1211 38.75 7.04 -8.02
CA VAL A 1211 38.31 8.39 -8.36
C VAL A 1211 36.88 8.60 -7.90
N VAL A 1212 36.61 9.79 -7.35
CA VAL A 1212 35.26 10.24 -7.02
C VAL A 1212 34.79 11.23 -8.08
N VAL A 1213 33.76 10.85 -8.84
CA VAL A 1213 33.05 11.75 -9.75
C VAL A 1213 31.93 12.42 -8.96
N LEU A 1214 31.83 13.75 -9.04
CA LEU A 1214 30.84 14.55 -8.33
C LEU A 1214 29.73 15.03 -9.28
N GLU A 1215 28.55 15.36 -8.71
CA GLU A 1215 27.43 15.98 -9.42
C GLU A 1215 27.90 17.14 -10.33
N GLY A 1216 27.47 17.11 -11.60
CA GLY A 1216 27.85 18.08 -12.64
C GLY A 1216 29.17 17.78 -13.37
N SER A 1217 29.89 16.72 -13.00
CA SER A 1217 31.11 16.27 -13.69
C SER A 1217 30.84 15.08 -14.61
N SER A 1218 31.80 14.75 -15.47
CA SER A 1218 31.79 13.56 -16.32
C SER A 1218 33.06 12.72 -16.15
N ILE A 1219 32.97 11.44 -16.53
CA ILE A 1219 34.12 10.62 -16.90
C ILE A 1219 34.02 10.26 -18.38
N GLU A 1220 35.10 10.52 -19.11
CA GLU A 1220 35.18 10.33 -20.55
C GLU A 1220 36.30 9.36 -20.90
N VAL A 1221 36.02 8.41 -21.79
CA VAL A 1221 36.98 7.40 -22.25
C VAL A 1221 37.03 7.41 -23.77
N THR A 1222 38.22 7.59 -24.34
CA THR A 1222 38.46 7.50 -25.78
C THR A 1222 39.31 6.27 -26.10
N LEU A 1223 38.80 5.42 -26.98
CA LEU A 1223 39.34 4.10 -27.32
C LEU A 1223 39.60 4.04 -28.84
N PRO A 1224 40.81 4.33 -29.30
CA PRO A 1224 41.18 4.14 -30.70
C PRO A 1224 41.31 2.65 -31.02
N TYR A 1225 40.79 2.18 -32.15
CA TYR A 1225 41.00 0.81 -32.62
C TYR A 1225 42.36 0.67 -33.30
N ARG A 1226 42.98 -0.50 -33.17
CA ARG A 1226 44.19 -0.84 -33.94
C ARG A 1226 43.81 -1.00 -35.41
N ASN A 1227 44.59 -0.37 -36.31
CA ASN A 1227 44.51 -0.71 -37.73
C ASN A 1227 44.97 -2.16 -37.90
N GLY A 1228 44.10 -3.00 -38.46
CA GLY A 1228 44.48 -4.37 -38.83
C GLY A 1228 45.60 -4.32 -39.87
N ASN A 1229 46.74 -4.93 -39.54
CA ASN A 1229 47.70 -5.43 -40.53
C ASN A 1229 47.58 -6.94 -40.58
#